data_AF-A0A699ZTP8-F1
#
_entry.id   AF-A0A699ZTP8-F1
#
_cell.length_a   1.000
_cell.length_b   1.000
_cell.length_c   1.000
_cell.angle_alpha   90.00
_cell.angle_beta   90.00
_cell.angle_gamma   90.00
#
_symmetry.space_group_name_H-M   'P 1'
#
loop_
_entity.id
_entity.type
_entity.pdbx_description
1 polymer ?
#
loop_
_entity_poly.entity_id
_entity_poly.type
_entity_poly.pdbx_seq_one_letter_code
_entity_poly.pdbx_strand_id
1 'polypeptide(L)'
;VTSPRTALLLGDALASLISGAAGPVGRRGARSHLDETGLARALGALAALWSKLAVQGRLGSVFQERDSASMGGDTMPGVLPACGGQESSVWRYWDTLSGLTLRLHKRDARTALVNAFAAAATLLPANCGAVDVAQLLAQLNSWSDAMLDEPDYEQRLAAFNKLQPALKSQLAADSMAVRQEHLALLRLLVLACPDVFPDLRDLADKDIEVDFFLNAAHLQLHRRAVIAEGGDAAGERAHARTATDADREANVVDAAIHALKAVASALPWPQYDQLLSQFMRTMKAEAEAAAIGPEGQTAMEEDLEGVEPGEGAEDGKEEEEVVLASHGGELGALSSKDAGVEAVAVALAAQRALLRRVLPSLQSQLVVKHGETSVVRPPVALAIVKLLKLVPTEHEQRELPRTLGQICSLLSDRQQRVRDDARLVLVAVAKELGPHYLPYICNVLKASLRDVGFTAHVIGYTLHAVLEALVGPHLAAANKAGKQPSTPATAALNPNPGSVSNARDKAEAPDQAAGAGDAPAAAPAGELGPDEEDGEGEGTLDDALELCLPILENELFGEVAAAKEVAQFANNYKEAKKVRAYESFMLLAVSITFSTHMEPLLLLVRHHLSSASSPSVRNKLSQLLQHAARGLHANPTARAQPLAVWVHATLSGGLAREEAARAQAKAAVEAAMGPVAGLGKRNQVAAVGSVLQATVSQSGKAKKGAARSEEEQAALHEYLVVDFALQLLYSGMKHGALAGKAAATLGLLDPLVPLLVRALRCRHAGSVTLALRCLTYMVSLPLASLASSAAAMSKNVSSLLKRVPDASHPLAQEAFRLLAGMLRECSTYQPSTSQLRHLLTWLFADRNADSSTDRGAAFALLRAVLGRRLVVPEVYDVMAWVQFLMVQSASPHVRAVCASCLLQFLLDYPLGPARLGQHLAFLATNLAYEHEPGREQVLEMLQQVVAKFPADVVASQAELFLLPLVTRLVNDPSPRCRTLVAGALQAMLTTLPTAQLDTFAGYCRQVTRQQEVMGLLAGCCV
;
A
#
# COMPACT_ATOMS: atom_id res chain seq x y z
N VAL A 1 3.40 89.84 17.54
CA VAL A 1 3.89 89.94 16.14
C VAL A 1 2.84 90.68 15.34
N THR A 2 3.13 91.88 14.84
CA THR A 2 2.17 92.72 14.08
C THR A 2 2.41 92.71 12.58
N SER A 3 3.53 92.12 12.11
CA SER A 3 3.86 91.96 10.68
C SER A 3 3.83 90.48 10.27
N PRO A 4 3.14 90.13 9.16
CA PRO A 4 3.03 88.74 8.69
C PRO A 4 4.40 88.16 8.27
N ARG A 5 5.30 88.99 7.75
CA ARG A 5 6.65 88.59 7.33
C ARG A 5 7.54 88.19 8.52
N THR A 6 7.42 88.92 9.63
CA THR A 6 8.10 88.56 10.89
C THR A 6 7.53 87.31 11.53
N ALA A 7 6.24 87.03 11.33
CA ALA A 7 5.59 85.84 11.86
C ALA A 7 6.04 84.57 11.14
N LEU A 8 6.20 84.64 9.80
CA LEU A 8 6.73 83.55 8.99
C LEU A 8 8.19 83.25 9.32
N LEU A 9 9.06 84.25 9.44
CA LEU A 9 10.45 84.04 9.83
C LEU A 9 10.58 83.41 11.23
N LEU A 10 9.70 83.79 12.16
CA LEU A 10 9.65 83.16 13.48
C LEU A 10 9.14 81.72 13.39
N GLY A 11 8.17 81.45 12.51
CA GLY A 11 7.66 80.12 12.20
C GLY A 11 8.72 79.21 11.57
N ASP A 12 9.47 79.68 10.58
CA ASP A 12 10.60 78.95 9.97
C ASP A 12 11.70 78.66 11.00
N ALA A 13 12.02 79.63 11.87
CA ALA A 13 13.01 79.45 12.92
C ALA A 13 12.57 78.42 13.96
N LEU A 14 11.30 78.45 14.38
CA LEU A 14 10.72 77.46 15.28
C LEU A 14 10.63 76.08 14.63
N ALA A 15 10.21 75.99 13.37
CA ALA A 15 10.15 74.75 12.62
C ALA A 15 11.53 74.17 12.34
N SER A 16 12.55 74.99 12.07
CA SER A 16 13.95 74.54 11.92
C SER A 16 14.51 74.02 13.25
N LEU A 17 14.19 74.68 14.36
CA LEU A 17 14.56 74.25 15.71
C LEU A 17 13.89 72.93 16.12
N ILE A 18 12.65 72.71 15.67
CA ILE A 18 11.89 71.46 15.82
C ILE A 18 12.40 70.37 14.86
N SER A 19 12.70 70.71 13.61
CA SER A 19 13.23 69.79 12.59
C SER A 19 14.64 69.30 12.92
N GLY A 20 15.48 70.16 13.50
CA GLY A 20 16.80 69.79 14.05
C GLY A 20 16.72 68.75 15.17
N ALA A 21 15.57 68.62 15.85
CA ALA A 21 15.27 67.55 16.80
C ALA A 21 14.51 66.36 16.16
N ALA A 22 13.86 66.56 15.01
CA ALA A 22 13.08 65.55 14.28
C ALA A 22 13.91 64.69 13.29
N GLY A 23 15.16 65.08 12.97
CA GLY A 23 16.01 64.33 12.03
C GLY A 23 16.35 62.88 12.47
N PRO A 24 16.69 61.97 11.53
CA PRO A 24 17.21 60.64 11.85
C PRO A 24 18.64 60.74 12.42
N VAL A 25 19.02 59.80 13.29
CA VAL A 25 20.24 59.80 14.14
C VAL A 25 21.60 59.82 13.39
N GLY A 26 21.63 60.00 12.06
CA GLY A 26 22.78 59.68 11.21
C GLY A 26 23.62 60.79 10.56
N ARG A 27 23.30 62.10 10.64
CA ARG A 27 24.11 63.14 9.95
C ARG A 27 24.56 64.29 10.87
N ARG A 28 25.88 64.54 10.90
CA ARG A 28 26.55 65.59 11.67
C ARG A 28 26.16 66.98 11.15
N GLY A 29 25.26 67.66 11.87
CA GLY A 29 24.95 69.08 11.75
C GLY A 29 24.16 69.51 13.00
N ALA A 30 24.58 70.61 13.64
CA ALA A 30 24.12 71.18 14.91
C ALA A 30 22.83 70.59 15.54
N ARG A 31 22.99 69.81 16.62
CA ARG A 31 21.90 69.25 17.43
C ARG A 31 21.22 70.34 18.26
N SER A 32 19.91 70.53 18.12
CA SER A 32 19.11 71.23 19.13
C SER A 32 18.85 70.26 20.31
N HIS A 33 19.49 70.51 21.45
CA HIS A 33 19.27 69.77 22.71
C HIS A 33 17.96 70.24 23.38
N LEU A 34 16.80 69.92 22.78
CA LEU A 34 15.50 70.21 23.38
C LEU A 34 14.87 68.92 23.89
N ASP A 35 14.68 68.84 25.21
CA ASP A 35 13.87 67.80 25.84
C ASP A 35 12.39 67.95 25.44
N GLU A 36 11.57 66.90 25.63
CA GLU A 36 10.13 66.90 25.26
C GLU A 36 9.35 68.11 25.81
N THR A 37 9.72 68.63 26.99
CA THR A 37 9.10 69.84 27.57
C THR A 37 9.48 71.11 26.82
N GLY A 38 10.71 71.16 26.28
CA GLY A 38 11.17 72.21 25.36
C GLY A 38 10.47 72.14 24.01
N LEU A 39 10.30 70.93 23.47
CA LEU A 39 9.53 70.69 22.23
C LEU A 39 8.04 71.03 22.41
N ALA A 40 7.43 70.69 23.54
CA ALA A 40 6.04 71.03 23.85
C ALA A 40 5.82 72.56 23.87
N ARG A 41 6.75 73.31 24.46
CA ARG A 41 6.70 74.79 24.46
C ARG A 41 6.92 75.38 23.08
N ALA A 42 7.83 74.82 22.28
CA ALA A 42 8.07 75.26 20.91
C ALA A 42 6.85 75.00 20.00
N LEU A 43 6.26 73.81 20.09
CA LEU A 43 5.03 73.44 19.40
C LEU A 43 3.84 74.30 19.85
N GLY A 44 3.70 74.55 21.15
CA GLY A 44 2.66 75.44 21.70
C GLY A 44 2.81 76.88 21.23
N ALA A 45 4.03 77.41 21.17
CA ALA A 45 4.30 78.75 20.64
C ALA A 45 3.98 78.84 19.13
N LEU A 46 4.29 77.78 18.39
CA LEU A 46 4.04 77.68 16.95
C LEU A 46 2.55 77.51 16.64
N ALA A 47 1.81 76.70 17.42
CA ALA A 47 0.35 76.59 17.34
C ALA A 47 -0.36 77.92 17.69
N ALA A 48 0.11 78.63 18.73
CA ALA A 48 -0.42 79.94 19.12
C ALA A 48 -0.11 81.03 18.06
N LEU A 49 1.04 80.92 17.40
CA LEU A 49 1.42 81.81 16.30
C LEU A 49 0.52 81.56 15.08
N TRP A 50 0.36 80.31 14.65
CA TRP A 50 -0.48 79.97 13.48
C TRP A 50 -1.97 80.20 13.69
N SER A 51 -2.53 79.90 14.86
CA SER A 51 -3.93 80.20 15.17
C SER A 51 -4.24 81.70 15.15
N LYS A 52 -3.36 82.55 15.70
CA LYS A 52 -3.52 84.02 15.61
C LYS A 52 -3.40 84.55 14.19
N LEU A 53 -2.57 83.90 13.37
CA LEU A 53 -2.35 84.26 11.97
C LEU A 53 -3.53 83.83 11.08
N ALA A 54 -4.17 82.70 11.37
CA ALA A 54 -5.39 82.24 10.70
C ALA A 54 -6.57 83.22 10.91
N VAL A 55 -6.76 83.73 12.13
CA VAL A 55 -7.84 84.68 12.49
C VAL A 55 -7.72 86.03 11.77
N GLN A 56 -6.51 86.43 11.35
CA GLN A 56 -6.28 87.73 10.70
C GLN A 56 -6.45 87.71 9.17
N GLY A 57 -6.75 86.56 8.56
CA GLY A 57 -7.08 86.44 7.13
C GLY A 57 -5.99 86.87 6.13
N ARG A 58 -4.75 87.11 6.59
CA ARG A 58 -3.66 87.74 5.82
C ARG A 58 -2.53 86.79 5.40
N LEU A 59 -2.67 85.47 5.54
CA LEU A 59 -1.57 84.53 5.24
C LEU A 59 -1.66 83.79 3.91
N GLY A 60 -2.86 83.57 3.37
CA GLY A 60 -3.00 82.91 2.06
C GLY A 60 -2.22 83.63 0.97
N SER A 61 -2.23 84.97 0.98
CA SER A 61 -1.51 85.81 0.03
C SER A 61 0.01 85.83 0.24
N VAL A 62 0.49 85.71 1.49
CA VAL A 62 1.93 85.83 1.81
C VAL A 62 2.67 84.51 1.56
N PHE A 63 2.00 83.37 1.75
CA PHE A 63 2.53 82.08 1.32
C PHE A 63 2.56 81.95 -0.22
N GLN A 64 1.50 82.41 -0.92
CA GLN A 64 1.52 82.53 -2.39
C GLN A 64 2.64 83.44 -2.93
N GLU A 65 2.94 84.57 -2.28
CA GLU A 65 4.05 85.46 -2.64
C GLU A 65 5.45 84.83 -2.43
N ARG A 66 5.60 83.92 -1.46
CA ARG A 66 6.87 83.23 -1.18
C ARG A 66 7.11 82.06 -2.12
N ASP A 67 6.08 81.28 -2.41
CA ASP A 67 6.18 80.12 -3.30
C ASP A 67 6.45 80.57 -4.75
N SER A 68 5.97 81.77 -5.14
CA SER A 68 6.30 82.42 -6.42
C SER A 68 7.72 83.00 -6.51
N ALA A 69 8.33 83.41 -5.39
CA ALA A 69 9.70 83.95 -5.36
C ALA A 69 10.81 82.87 -5.39
N SER A 70 10.48 81.60 -5.10
CA SER A 70 11.47 80.49 -5.09
C SER A 70 11.70 79.83 -6.47
N MET A 71 10.99 80.27 -7.52
CA MET A 71 11.02 79.73 -8.88
C MET A 71 12.29 80.09 -9.71
N GLY A 72 13.35 80.62 -9.09
CA GLY A 72 14.59 81.00 -9.77
C GLY A 72 15.80 80.24 -9.23
N GLY A 73 15.96 78.96 -9.60
CA GLY A 73 17.18 78.21 -9.30
C GLY A 73 17.11 76.73 -9.70
N ASP A 74 17.94 76.36 -10.66
CA ASP A 74 18.13 75.01 -11.22
C ASP A 74 18.24 73.87 -10.19
N THR A 75 17.58 72.73 -10.43
CA THR A 75 18.18 71.38 -10.39
C THR A 75 17.20 70.25 -10.81
N MET A 76 17.82 69.17 -11.30
CA MET A 76 17.35 68.05 -12.13
C MET A 76 16.35 67.05 -11.51
N PRO A 77 15.66 66.22 -12.34
CA PRO A 77 14.50 65.42 -11.94
C PRO A 77 14.85 63.99 -11.47
N GLY A 78 14.09 63.48 -10.50
CA GLY A 78 14.15 62.08 -10.08
C GLY A 78 13.06 61.69 -9.06
N VAL A 79 12.05 60.98 -9.56
CA VAL A 79 11.18 59.99 -8.88
C VAL A 79 10.17 60.52 -7.83
N LEU A 80 8.96 60.87 -8.31
CA LEU A 80 7.63 60.36 -7.90
C LEU A 80 6.52 61.23 -8.55
N PRO A 81 5.51 60.68 -9.27
CA PRO A 81 4.36 61.44 -9.77
C PRO A 81 3.34 61.60 -8.63
N ALA A 82 3.09 62.81 -8.12
CA ALA A 82 2.16 63.82 -8.64
C ALA A 82 0.69 63.65 -8.20
N CYS A 83 0.41 63.86 -6.91
CA CYS A 83 -0.77 64.65 -6.55
C CYS A 83 -0.45 66.10 -6.88
N GLY A 84 -1.15 66.65 -7.87
CA GLY A 84 -0.86 67.97 -8.43
C GLY A 84 -1.03 69.10 -7.43
N GLY A 85 -0.15 70.09 -7.55
CA GLY A 85 -0.39 71.46 -7.11
C GLY A 85 0.41 71.90 -5.88
N GLN A 86 1.52 72.60 -6.14
CA GLN A 86 2.15 73.57 -5.25
C GLN A 86 2.53 73.02 -3.86
N GLU A 87 3.82 72.70 -3.64
CA GLU A 87 4.38 72.61 -2.28
C GLU A 87 4.26 74.00 -1.61
N SER A 88 3.07 74.28 -1.07
CA SER A 88 2.91 75.33 -0.10
C SER A 88 3.92 75.07 1.00
N SER A 89 4.68 76.10 1.39
CA SER A 89 5.62 76.00 2.52
C SER A 89 4.95 75.50 3.81
N VAL A 90 3.60 75.47 3.87
CA VAL A 90 2.79 74.84 4.91
C VAL A 90 2.87 73.30 4.93
N TRP A 91 2.94 72.61 3.79
CA TRP A 91 3.04 71.13 3.75
C TRP A 91 4.36 70.61 4.33
N ARG A 92 5.45 71.38 4.20
CA ARG A 92 6.73 71.06 4.86
C ARG A 92 6.59 71.07 6.38
N TYR A 93 5.78 71.97 6.93
CA TYR A 93 5.48 71.97 8.35
C TYR A 93 4.65 70.74 8.74
N TRP A 94 3.66 70.39 7.93
CA TRP A 94 2.86 69.18 8.15
C TRP A 94 3.72 67.91 8.22
N ASP A 95 4.70 67.79 7.34
CA ASP A 95 5.65 66.67 7.33
C ASP A 95 6.60 66.69 8.54
N THR A 96 7.07 67.88 8.96
CA THR A 96 7.87 67.97 10.20
C THR A 96 7.07 67.60 11.45
N LEU A 97 5.77 67.90 11.48
CA LEU A 97 4.88 67.52 12.58
C LEU A 97 4.57 66.02 12.55
N SER A 98 4.40 65.42 11.37
CA SER A 98 4.11 63.98 11.21
C SER A 98 5.24 63.13 11.79
N GLY A 99 6.50 63.50 11.55
CA GLY A 99 7.68 62.81 12.09
C GLY A 99 7.81 62.85 13.62
N LEU A 100 7.08 63.74 14.31
CA LEU A 100 7.06 63.85 15.77
C LEU A 100 5.95 63.02 16.42
N THR A 101 4.95 62.58 15.66
CA THR A 101 3.80 61.80 16.17
C THR A 101 4.20 60.46 16.79
N LEU A 102 5.34 59.88 16.40
CA LEU A 102 5.86 58.64 16.99
C LEU A 102 6.88 58.89 18.12
N ARG A 103 7.43 60.11 18.24
CA ARG A 103 8.53 60.44 19.16
C ARG A 103 8.09 61.10 20.48
N LEU A 104 6.95 61.80 20.49
CA LEU A 104 6.44 62.45 21.68
C LEU A 104 5.60 61.46 22.49
N HIS A 105 5.80 61.36 23.80
CA HIS A 105 5.07 60.44 24.67
C HIS A 105 4.37 61.15 25.83
N LYS A 106 4.87 62.31 26.26
CA LYS A 106 4.24 63.10 27.33
C LYS A 106 2.93 63.77 26.88
N ARG A 107 1.93 63.78 27.78
CA ARG A 107 0.62 64.42 27.59
C ARG A 107 0.73 65.83 27.04
N ASP A 108 1.45 66.71 27.72
CA ASP A 108 1.60 68.12 27.32
C ASP A 108 2.22 68.29 25.92
N ALA A 109 3.15 67.40 25.56
CA ALA A 109 3.80 67.41 24.26
C ALA A 109 2.88 66.90 23.14
N ARG A 110 2.09 65.85 23.42
CA ARG A 110 1.06 65.32 22.51
C ARG A 110 -0.06 66.32 22.28
N THR A 111 -0.55 66.97 23.34
CA THR A 111 -1.57 68.02 23.22
C THR A 111 -1.04 69.22 22.44
N ALA A 112 0.21 69.62 22.66
CA ALA A 112 0.84 70.69 21.89
C ALA A 112 1.02 70.32 20.40
N LEU A 113 1.34 69.05 20.11
CA LEU A 113 1.44 68.54 18.74
C LEU A 113 0.09 68.53 18.02
N VAL A 114 -0.96 68.01 18.67
CA VAL A 114 -2.34 68.00 18.12
C VAL A 114 -2.82 69.44 17.85
N ASN A 115 -2.56 70.36 18.79
CA ASN A 115 -2.89 71.77 18.60
C ASN A 115 -2.10 72.40 17.44
N ALA A 116 -0.85 71.98 17.21
CA ALA A 116 -0.06 72.42 16.07
C ALA A 116 -0.62 71.87 14.74
N PHE A 117 -1.07 70.62 14.69
CA PHE A 117 -1.76 70.05 13.53
C PHE A 117 -3.10 70.74 13.24
N ALA A 118 -3.91 70.99 14.27
CA ALA A 118 -5.16 71.72 14.12
C ALA A 118 -4.92 73.14 13.58
N ALA A 119 -3.91 73.84 14.12
CA ALA A 119 -3.53 75.16 13.61
C ALA A 119 -2.98 75.09 12.18
N ALA A 120 -2.16 74.10 11.84
CA ALA A 120 -1.65 73.91 10.48
C ALA A 120 -2.77 73.57 9.48
N ALA A 121 -3.76 72.80 9.88
CA ALA A 121 -4.90 72.41 9.03
C ALA A 121 -5.73 73.62 8.62
N THR A 122 -5.88 74.61 9.53
CA THR A 122 -6.58 75.88 9.21
C THR A 122 -5.82 76.77 8.22
N LEU A 123 -4.54 76.50 7.97
CA LEU A 123 -3.72 77.22 6.99
C LEU A 123 -3.73 76.55 5.61
N LEU A 124 -4.26 75.33 5.49
CA LEU A 124 -4.34 74.58 4.23
C LEU A 124 -5.71 74.80 3.55
N PRO A 125 -5.80 74.63 2.21
CA PRO A 125 -7.07 74.76 1.49
C PRO A 125 -8.12 73.78 2.02
N ALA A 126 -9.37 74.23 2.19
CA ALA A 126 -10.44 73.43 2.80
C ALA A 126 -10.72 72.07 2.10
N ASN A 127 -10.29 71.90 0.84
CA ASN A 127 -10.56 70.71 0.03
C ASN A 127 -9.51 69.59 0.21
N CYS A 128 -8.49 69.75 1.06
CA CYS A 128 -7.38 68.78 1.16
C CYS A 128 -7.55 67.71 2.25
N GLY A 129 -8.68 67.67 2.96
CA GLY A 129 -8.93 66.67 4.02
C GLY A 129 -8.04 66.81 5.27
N ALA A 130 -7.14 67.80 5.32
CA ALA A 130 -6.23 68.01 6.45
C ALA A 130 -6.97 68.35 7.75
N VAL A 131 -8.12 69.00 7.66
CA VAL A 131 -8.99 69.28 8.81
C VAL A 131 -9.55 67.99 9.41
N ASP A 132 -9.98 67.05 8.57
CA ASP A 132 -10.51 65.75 9.00
C ASP A 132 -9.41 64.91 9.66
N VAL A 133 -8.20 64.92 9.09
CA VAL A 133 -7.03 64.25 9.67
C VAL A 133 -6.63 64.87 11.02
N ALA A 134 -6.62 66.20 11.14
CA ALA A 134 -6.33 66.86 12.41
C ALA A 134 -7.41 66.58 13.47
N GLN A 135 -8.68 66.48 13.09
CA GLN A 135 -9.77 66.11 13.98
C GLN A 135 -9.67 64.65 14.43
N LEU A 136 -9.36 63.72 13.52
CA LEU A 136 -9.11 62.32 13.87
C LEU A 136 -7.90 62.18 14.79
N LEU A 137 -6.80 62.89 14.51
CA LEU A 137 -5.63 62.93 15.40
C LEU A 137 -5.98 63.50 16.78
N ALA A 138 -6.87 64.49 16.87
CA ALA A 138 -7.34 65.02 18.14
C ALA A 138 -8.19 64.00 18.91
N GLN A 139 -9.11 63.31 18.24
CA GLN A 139 -9.94 62.27 18.85
C GLN A 139 -9.12 61.05 19.29
N LEU A 140 -8.07 60.68 18.56
CA LEU A 140 -7.14 59.60 18.94
C LEU A 140 -6.25 59.95 20.14
N ASN A 141 -6.08 61.25 20.44
CA ASN A 141 -5.26 61.74 21.56
C ASN A 141 -6.09 62.42 22.67
N SER A 142 -7.42 62.21 22.70
CA SER A 142 -8.33 62.81 23.70
C SER A 142 -8.08 62.29 25.12
N TRP A 143 -8.34 63.12 26.12
CA TRP A 143 -8.18 62.82 27.55
C TRP A 143 -9.50 63.06 28.28
N SER A 144 -9.76 62.31 29.33
CA SER A 144 -10.96 62.44 30.15
C SER A 144 -11.00 63.81 30.86
N ASP A 145 -12.13 64.51 30.73
CA ASP A 145 -12.38 65.75 31.48
C ASP A 145 -12.76 65.48 32.95
N ALA A 146 -13.15 64.24 33.28
CA ALA A 146 -13.61 63.85 34.61
C ALA A 146 -12.48 63.37 35.54
N MET A 147 -11.42 62.77 34.99
CA MET A 147 -10.28 62.23 35.75
C MET A 147 -8.95 62.73 35.17
N LEU A 148 -8.15 63.39 36.00
CA LEU A 148 -6.83 63.89 35.62
C LEU A 148 -5.89 62.71 35.29
N ASP A 149 -5.31 62.75 34.09
CA ASP A 149 -4.33 61.79 33.54
C ASP A 149 -4.88 60.44 33.04
N GLU A 150 -6.19 60.35 32.78
CA GLU A 150 -6.80 59.20 32.08
C GLU A 150 -7.16 59.52 30.62
N PRO A 151 -6.82 58.64 29.64
CA PRO A 151 -7.33 58.70 28.28
C PRO A 151 -8.87 58.67 28.20
N ASP A 152 -9.46 59.42 27.27
CA ASP A 152 -10.88 59.22 26.93
C ASP A 152 -10.98 58.03 25.96
N TYR A 153 -11.27 56.85 26.51
CA TYR A 153 -11.33 55.59 25.76
C TYR A 153 -12.47 55.56 24.75
N GLU A 154 -13.61 56.21 25.03
CA GLU A 154 -14.78 56.19 24.15
C GLU A 154 -14.54 56.99 22.87
N GLN A 155 -14.01 58.21 22.99
CA GLN A 155 -13.70 59.03 21.81
C GLN A 155 -12.57 58.43 20.96
N ARG A 156 -11.56 57.85 21.60
CA ARG A 156 -10.47 57.16 20.89
C ARG A 156 -10.99 55.95 20.13
N LEU A 157 -11.89 55.16 20.73
CA LEU A 157 -12.51 54.01 20.09
C LEU A 157 -13.43 54.42 18.92
N ALA A 158 -14.19 55.50 19.08
CA ALA A 158 -15.03 56.03 18.01
C ALA A 158 -14.22 56.50 16.79
N ALA A 159 -13.09 57.18 17.01
CA ALA A 159 -12.16 57.57 15.94
C ALA A 159 -11.50 56.36 15.28
N PHE A 160 -11.17 55.33 16.07
CA PHE A 160 -10.63 54.08 15.57
C PHE A 160 -11.63 53.31 14.68
N ASN A 161 -12.89 53.21 15.09
CA ASN A 161 -13.94 52.53 14.32
C ASN A 161 -14.19 53.20 12.95
N LYS A 162 -13.94 54.51 12.82
CA LYS A 162 -14.00 55.20 11.52
C LYS A 162 -12.85 54.82 10.58
N LEU A 163 -11.70 54.39 11.11
CA LEU A 163 -10.53 53.96 10.33
C LEU A 163 -10.58 52.46 9.95
N GLN A 164 -11.39 51.67 10.66
CA GLN A 164 -11.45 50.21 10.52
C GLN A 164 -11.81 49.67 9.11
N PRO A 165 -12.77 50.25 8.35
CA PRO A 165 -13.12 49.75 7.01
C PRO A 165 -11.97 49.93 6.00
N ALA A 166 -11.28 51.07 6.09
CA ALA A 166 -10.11 51.37 5.26
C ALA A 166 -8.94 50.42 5.56
N LEU A 167 -8.79 49.96 6.80
CA LEU A 167 -7.77 48.97 7.15
C LEU A 167 -8.05 47.58 6.56
N LYS A 168 -9.32 47.18 6.43
CA LYS A 168 -9.70 45.87 5.89
C LYS A 168 -9.54 45.79 4.37
N SER A 169 -9.89 46.84 3.63
CA SER A 169 -9.76 46.85 2.17
C SER A 169 -8.30 46.83 1.72
N GLN A 170 -7.41 47.47 2.47
CA GLN A 170 -5.99 47.56 2.12
C GLN A 170 -5.20 46.24 2.36
N LEU A 171 -5.75 45.28 3.11
CA LEU A 171 -5.21 43.92 3.19
C LEU A 171 -5.43 43.11 1.89
N ALA A 172 -6.40 43.52 1.07
CA ALA A 172 -6.67 42.93 -0.24
C ALA A 172 -5.99 43.69 -1.41
N ALA A 173 -5.16 44.71 -1.13
CA ALA A 173 -4.49 45.50 -2.15
C ALA A 173 -3.44 44.67 -2.93
N ASP A 174 -3.32 44.90 -4.24
CA ASP A 174 -2.38 44.16 -5.11
C ASP A 174 -0.92 44.40 -4.69
N SER A 175 -0.62 45.63 -4.26
CA SER A 175 0.70 46.01 -3.81
C SER A 175 1.10 45.25 -2.53
N MET A 176 2.10 44.40 -2.67
CA MET A 176 2.69 43.64 -1.56
C MET A 176 3.22 44.55 -0.45
N ALA A 177 3.82 45.70 -0.80
CA ALA A 177 4.33 46.66 0.18
C ALA A 177 3.20 47.27 1.02
N VAL A 178 2.06 47.55 0.40
CA VAL A 178 0.87 48.06 1.11
C VAL A 178 0.35 47.00 2.07
N ARG A 179 0.22 45.75 1.64
CA ARG A 179 -0.22 44.64 2.52
C ARG A 179 0.73 44.41 3.70
N GLN A 180 2.05 44.53 3.49
CA GLN A 180 3.06 44.40 4.54
C GLN A 180 2.94 45.46 5.63
N GLU A 181 2.82 46.72 5.24
CA GLU A 181 2.66 47.84 6.19
C GLU A 181 1.33 47.73 6.96
N HIS A 182 0.25 47.30 6.30
CA HIS A 182 -1.04 47.10 6.94
C HIS A 182 -1.05 45.91 7.91
N LEU A 183 -0.36 44.80 7.59
CA LEU A 183 -0.15 43.69 8.51
C LEU A 183 0.70 44.10 9.72
N ALA A 184 1.74 44.91 9.51
CA ALA A 184 2.56 45.45 10.59
C ALA A 184 1.76 46.39 11.51
N LEU A 185 0.89 47.23 10.93
CA LEU A 185 -0.01 48.10 11.69
C LEU A 185 -1.07 47.28 12.45
N LEU A 186 -1.67 46.26 11.84
CA LEU A 186 -2.62 45.36 12.50
C LEU A 186 -1.98 44.65 13.69
N ARG A 187 -0.75 44.17 13.54
CA ARG A 187 0.05 43.60 14.64
C ARG A 187 0.21 44.58 15.81
N LEU A 188 0.59 45.83 15.52
CA LEU A 188 0.75 46.86 16.55
C LEU A 188 -0.56 47.15 17.28
N LEU A 189 -1.68 47.13 16.56
CA LEU A 189 -3.02 47.34 17.13
C LEU A 189 -3.44 46.18 18.04
N VAL A 190 -3.21 44.94 17.63
CA VAL A 190 -3.49 43.75 18.45
C VAL A 190 -2.66 43.75 19.75
N LEU A 191 -1.39 44.19 19.67
CA LEU A 191 -0.52 44.29 20.85
C LEU A 191 -0.86 45.47 21.77
N ALA A 192 -1.32 46.60 21.20
CA ALA A 192 -1.65 47.80 21.97
C ALA A 192 -3.04 47.74 22.61
N CYS A 193 -3.99 47.05 21.99
CA CYS A 193 -5.40 46.97 22.41
C CYS A 193 -5.89 45.51 22.44
N PRO A 194 -5.36 44.66 23.34
CA PRO A 194 -5.69 43.24 23.37
C PRO A 194 -7.17 42.95 23.68
N ASP A 195 -7.85 43.82 24.42
CA ASP A 195 -9.26 43.66 24.79
C ASP A 195 -10.22 43.89 23.61
N VAL A 196 -9.75 44.56 22.55
CA VAL A 196 -10.54 44.87 21.34
C VAL A 196 -10.43 43.75 20.29
N PHE A 197 -9.33 42.98 20.32
CA PHE A 197 -9.07 41.89 19.39
C PHE A 197 -8.75 40.58 20.12
N PRO A 198 -9.69 40.03 20.91
CA PRO A 198 -9.46 38.83 21.71
C PRO A 198 -9.06 37.64 20.82
N ASP A 199 -9.65 37.51 19.63
CA ASP A 199 -9.42 36.37 18.73
C ASP A 199 -8.09 36.43 17.95
N LEU A 200 -7.49 37.62 17.83
CA LEU A 200 -6.21 37.81 17.12
C LEU A 200 -5.01 37.89 18.07
N ARG A 201 -5.29 37.93 19.39
CA ARG A 201 -4.27 38.05 20.44
C ARG A 201 -3.27 36.90 20.39
N ASP A 202 -3.75 35.68 20.20
CA ASP A 202 -2.92 34.47 20.22
C ASP A 202 -2.03 34.32 18.98
N LEU A 203 -2.26 35.16 17.95
CA LEU A 203 -1.46 35.20 16.72
C LEU A 203 -0.27 36.17 16.79
N ALA A 204 -0.21 37.04 17.81
CA ALA A 204 0.88 37.99 18.01
C ALA A 204 1.78 37.55 19.17
N ASP A 205 3.06 37.31 18.90
CA ASP A 205 4.03 36.84 19.90
C ASP A 205 5.25 37.79 19.99
N LYS A 206 5.96 37.71 21.11
CA LYS A 206 7.24 38.40 21.30
C LYS A 206 8.36 37.68 20.53
N ASP A 207 8.23 36.37 20.32
CA ASP A 207 9.16 35.63 19.47
C ASP A 207 8.84 35.87 17.98
N ILE A 208 9.85 36.31 17.25
CA ILE A 208 9.76 36.61 15.81
C ILE A 208 9.46 35.33 15.01
N GLU A 209 9.86 34.16 15.50
CA GLU A 209 9.62 32.89 14.81
C GLU A 209 8.17 32.38 14.95
N VAL A 210 7.47 32.77 16.02
CA VAL A 210 6.09 32.35 16.33
C VAL A 210 5.07 33.39 15.89
N ASP A 211 5.47 34.66 15.76
CA ASP A 211 4.58 35.77 15.41
C ASP A 211 4.02 35.65 13.98
N PHE A 212 2.71 35.43 13.87
CA PHE A 212 2.02 35.24 12.59
C PHE A 212 2.12 36.48 11.69
N PHE A 213 1.95 37.68 12.25
CA PHE A 213 1.87 38.91 11.46
C PHE A 213 3.22 39.31 10.86
N LEU A 214 4.31 39.13 11.60
CA LEU A 214 5.67 39.34 11.08
C LEU A 214 6.02 38.32 10.00
N ASN A 215 5.66 37.07 10.21
CA ASN A 215 5.91 35.98 9.27
C ASN A 215 5.04 36.08 7.99
N ALA A 216 3.81 36.59 8.10
CA ALA A 216 2.92 36.85 6.97
C ALA A 216 3.35 38.09 6.17
N ALA A 217 3.86 39.13 6.83
CA ALA A 217 4.35 40.35 6.17
C ALA A 217 5.70 40.13 5.49
N HIS A 218 6.72 39.64 6.20
CA HIS A 218 8.05 39.41 5.62
C HIS A 218 8.11 38.09 4.85
N LEU A 219 7.61 38.11 3.61
CA LEU A 219 7.58 36.99 2.67
C LEU A 219 8.98 36.55 2.16
N GLN A 220 9.97 36.36 3.04
CA GLN A 220 11.25 35.79 2.66
C GLN A 220 11.13 34.26 2.58
N LEU A 221 11.42 33.70 1.39
CA LEU A 221 11.30 32.29 0.99
C LEU A 221 11.87 31.25 1.98
N HIS A 222 12.74 31.65 2.91
CA HIS A 222 13.51 30.73 3.75
C HIS A 222 12.88 30.40 5.12
N ARG A 223 11.86 31.16 5.58
CA ARG A 223 11.32 31.03 6.97
C ARG A 223 9.93 30.37 7.07
N ARG A 224 9.38 29.88 5.96
CA ARG A 224 7.97 29.44 5.87
C ARG A 224 7.69 27.99 6.34
N ALA A 225 8.71 27.20 6.67
CA ALA A 225 8.50 25.83 7.17
C ALA A 225 8.10 25.77 8.66
N VAL A 226 8.33 26.83 9.45
CA VAL A 226 8.14 26.83 10.91
C VAL A 226 6.71 27.21 11.32
N ILE A 227 5.94 27.86 10.46
CA ILE A 227 4.56 28.32 10.74
C ILE A 227 3.58 27.13 10.93
N ALA A 228 4.00 25.90 10.60
CA ALA A 228 3.19 24.69 10.74
C ALA A 228 3.38 23.93 12.07
N GLU A 229 4.33 24.29 12.95
CA GLU A 229 4.59 23.58 14.22
C GLU A 229 3.93 24.23 15.46
N GLY A 230 2.98 25.14 15.26
CA GLY A 230 2.13 25.66 16.33
C GLY A 230 0.92 24.78 16.59
N GLY A 231 1.12 23.53 17.03
CA GLY A 231 0.01 22.67 17.45
C GLY A 231 0.17 21.16 17.26
N ASP A 232 1.32 20.56 17.57
CA ASP A 232 1.37 19.24 18.23
C ASP A 232 2.80 18.85 18.58
N ALA A 233 3.00 18.39 19.81
CA ALA A 233 4.28 17.90 20.31
C ALA A 233 4.45 16.41 20.00
N ALA A 234 5.29 16.05 19.04
CA ALA A 234 6.06 14.79 19.00
C ALA A 234 7.01 14.81 17.80
N GLY A 235 8.27 14.47 18.03
CA GLY A 235 9.36 14.77 17.11
C GLY A 235 9.60 13.76 16.00
N GLU A 236 10.34 14.20 14.99
CA GLU A 236 11.44 13.48 14.36
C GLU A 236 12.15 14.44 13.39
N ARG A 237 13.32 14.95 13.78
CA ARG A 237 14.18 15.76 12.91
C ARG A 237 14.80 14.85 11.84
N ALA A 238 14.16 14.76 10.68
CA ALA A 238 14.76 14.16 9.50
C ALA A 238 15.66 15.17 8.76
N HIS A 239 16.94 14.82 8.63
CA HIS A 239 17.90 15.52 7.79
C HIS A 239 17.52 15.47 6.29
N ALA A 240 17.95 16.52 5.57
CA ALA A 240 18.30 16.58 4.14
C ALA A 240 17.21 17.00 3.13
N ARG A 241 17.45 18.14 2.45
CA ARG A 241 17.87 18.25 1.03
C ARG A 241 17.76 19.72 0.58
N THR A 242 18.66 20.16 -0.30
CA THR A 242 18.56 21.46 -0.99
C THR A 242 17.36 21.42 -1.93
N ALA A 243 16.20 21.86 -1.43
CA ALA A 243 14.97 22.01 -2.19
C ALA A 243 15.13 23.06 -3.30
N THR A 244 14.59 22.76 -4.49
CA THR A 244 14.55 23.72 -5.61
C THR A 244 13.53 24.82 -5.33
N ASP A 245 13.61 25.97 -6.01
CA ASP A 245 12.68 27.08 -5.77
C ASP A 245 11.21 26.70 -6.07
N ALA A 246 10.97 25.78 -7.00
CA ALA A 246 9.64 25.22 -7.26
C ALA A 246 9.11 24.37 -6.09
N ASP A 247 9.97 23.59 -5.43
CA ASP A 247 9.59 22.82 -4.23
C ASP A 247 9.26 23.76 -3.06
N ARG A 248 9.96 24.89 -2.98
CA ARG A 248 9.70 25.92 -1.97
C ARG A 248 8.35 26.58 -2.21
N GLU A 249 8.05 26.99 -3.44
CA GLU A 249 6.75 27.58 -3.79
C GLU A 249 5.59 26.60 -3.56
N ALA A 250 5.74 25.33 -3.93
CA ALA A 250 4.75 24.29 -3.66
C ALA A 250 4.47 24.13 -2.15
N ASN A 251 5.52 24.11 -1.32
CA ASN A 251 5.38 24.02 0.14
C ASN A 251 4.63 25.21 0.74
N VAL A 252 4.76 26.41 0.15
CA VAL A 252 4.05 27.60 0.60
C VAL A 252 2.57 27.53 0.24
N VAL A 253 2.26 27.08 -0.97
CA VAL A 253 0.88 26.88 -1.41
C VAL A 253 0.20 25.83 -0.52
N ASP A 254 0.87 24.71 -0.24
CA ASP A 254 0.35 23.67 0.66
C ASP A 254 0.13 24.20 2.08
N ALA A 255 1.09 24.94 2.64
CA ALA A 255 0.94 25.57 3.95
C ALA A 255 -0.22 26.57 4.00
N ALA A 256 -0.41 27.38 2.95
CA ALA A 256 -1.53 28.30 2.83
C ALA A 256 -2.88 27.57 2.73
N ILE A 257 -2.94 26.45 2.00
CA ILE A 257 -4.14 25.58 1.93
C ILE A 257 -4.47 25.00 3.31
N HIS A 258 -3.46 24.54 4.06
CA HIS A 258 -3.65 24.03 5.42
C HIS A 258 -4.15 25.11 6.39
N ALA A 259 -3.57 26.31 6.35
CA ALA A 259 -4.01 27.44 7.15
C ALA A 259 -5.45 27.86 6.79
N LEU A 260 -5.76 27.97 5.50
CA LEU A 260 -7.11 28.28 5.02
C LEU A 260 -8.12 27.21 5.46
N LYS A 261 -7.75 25.93 5.45
CA LYS A 261 -8.59 24.83 5.93
C LYS A 261 -8.87 24.95 7.44
N ALA A 262 -7.86 25.28 8.24
CA ALA A 262 -8.02 25.49 9.68
C ALA A 262 -8.95 26.67 9.97
N VAL A 263 -8.74 27.80 9.31
CA VAL A 263 -9.62 28.99 9.41
C VAL A 263 -11.04 28.65 8.96
N ALA A 264 -11.18 27.99 7.81
CA ALA A 264 -12.48 27.62 7.27
C ALA A 264 -13.25 26.64 8.17
N SER A 265 -12.55 25.80 8.94
CA SER A 265 -13.18 24.92 9.94
C SER A 265 -13.69 25.64 11.19
N ALA A 266 -13.19 26.85 11.46
CA ALA A 266 -13.60 27.67 12.60
C ALA A 266 -14.71 28.71 12.25
N LEU A 267 -15.03 28.90 10.96
CA LEU A 267 -16.00 29.91 10.51
C LEU A 267 -17.46 29.44 10.70
N PRO A 268 -18.37 30.32 11.17
CA PRO A 268 -19.81 30.09 11.12
C PRO A 268 -20.33 29.90 9.69
N TRP A 269 -21.38 29.09 9.51
CA TRP A 269 -21.94 28.75 8.19
C TRP A 269 -22.21 29.96 7.27
N PRO A 270 -22.80 31.10 7.72
CA PRO A 270 -23.04 32.23 6.83
C PRO A 270 -21.77 32.83 6.23
N GLN A 271 -20.69 32.91 7.01
CA GLN A 271 -19.39 33.41 6.55
C GLN A 271 -18.70 32.36 5.65
N TYR A 272 -18.85 31.08 5.98
CA TYR A 272 -18.38 29.98 5.14
C TYR A 272 -19.09 29.93 3.79
N ASP A 273 -20.41 30.15 3.73
CA ASP A 273 -21.20 30.19 2.50
C ASP A 273 -20.82 31.37 1.59
N GLN A 274 -20.49 32.53 2.18
CA GLN A 274 -19.94 33.68 1.45
C GLN A 274 -18.56 33.36 0.85
N LEU A 275 -17.66 32.79 1.65
CA LEU A 275 -16.33 32.35 1.22
C LEU A 275 -16.44 31.32 0.08
N LEU A 276 -17.31 30.31 0.25
CA LEU A 276 -17.58 29.30 -0.76
C LEU A 276 -18.15 29.94 -2.04
N SER A 277 -19.06 30.91 -1.92
CA SER A 277 -19.60 31.66 -3.06
C SER A 277 -18.55 32.47 -3.80
N GLN A 278 -17.55 32.99 -3.10
CA GLN A 278 -16.42 33.67 -3.72
C GLN A 278 -15.55 32.66 -4.48
N PHE A 279 -15.20 31.52 -3.88
CA PHE A 279 -14.45 30.45 -4.57
C PHE A 279 -15.19 29.90 -5.79
N MET A 280 -16.51 29.73 -5.72
CA MET A 280 -17.29 29.29 -6.88
C MET A 280 -17.29 30.32 -8.01
N ARG A 281 -17.28 31.62 -7.69
CA ARG A 281 -17.17 32.70 -8.68
C ARG A 281 -15.80 32.75 -9.32
N THR A 282 -14.72 32.67 -8.54
CA THR A 282 -13.35 32.66 -9.07
C THR A 282 -13.10 31.43 -9.93
N MET A 283 -13.54 30.24 -9.50
CA MET A 283 -13.44 29.03 -10.31
C MET A 283 -14.16 29.13 -11.66
N LYS A 284 -15.33 29.79 -11.69
CA LYS A 284 -16.08 30.02 -12.93
C LYS A 284 -15.33 31.00 -13.85
N ALA A 285 -14.85 32.12 -13.32
CA ALA A 285 -14.08 33.11 -14.07
C ALA A 285 -12.78 32.52 -14.64
N GLU A 286 -12.03 31.75 -13.84
CA GLU A 286 -10.82 31.04 -14.29
C GLU A 286 -11.14 29.99 -15.36
N ALA A 287 -12.28 29.29 -15.25
CA ALA A 287 -12.68 28.31 -16.26
C ALA A 287 -13.04 28.97 -17.59
N GLU A 288 -13.69 30.14 -17.55
CA GLU A 288 -14.00 30.95 -18.73
C GLU A 288 -12.72 31.53 -19.35
N ALA A 289 -11.81 32.08 -18.54
CA ALA A 289 -10.51 32.55 -19.00
C ALA A 289 -9.65 31.44 -19.63
N ALA A 290 -9.66 30.24 -19.05
CA ALA A 290 -8.96 29.08 -19.60
C ALA A 290 -9.59 28.55 -20.91
N ALA A 291 -10.87 28.83 -21.16
CA ALA A 291 -11.54 28.45 -22.41
C ALA A 291 -11.20 29.38 -23.58
N ILE A 292 -10.83 30.64 -23.31
CA ILE A 292 -10.61 31.69 -24.32
C ILE A 292 -9.14 31.74 -24.81
N GLY A 293 -8.21 31.08 -24.12
CA GLY A 293 -6.79 31.04 -24.49
C GLY A 293 -6.02 32.31 -24.08
N PRO A 294 -4.69 32.33 -24.25
CA PRO A 294 -3.81 33.36 -23.66
C PRO A 294 -4.06 34.78 -24.22
N GLU A 295 -4.65 34.92 -25.41
CA GLU A 295 -4.92 36.24 -26.01
C GLU A 295 -6.17 36.94 -25.44
N GLY A 296 -7.06 36.21 -24.76
CA GLY A 296 -8.22 36.79 -24.07
C GLY A 296 -8.05 37.01 -22.57
N GLN A 297 -6.98 36.47 -21.97
CA GLN A 297 -6.67 36.63 -20.54
C GLN A 297 -6.34 38.09 -20.19
N THR A 298 -5.66 38.81 -21.08
CA THR A 298 -5.31 40.22 -20.88
C THR A 298 -6.52 41.16 -20.95
N ALA A 299 -7.57 40.80 -21.70
CA ALA A 299 -8.79 41.59 -21.80
C ALA A 299 -9.72 41.40 -20.58
N MET A 300 -9.69 40.22 -19.97
CA MET A 300 -10.51 39.92 -18.80
C MET A 300 -9.86 40.38 -17.49
N GLU A 301 -8.52 40.50 -17.45
CA GLU A 301 -7.80 41.18 -16.37
C GLU A 301 -8.13 42.69 -16.30
N GLU A 302 -8.28 43.37 -17.46
CA GLU A 302 -8.74 44.78 -17.50
C GLU A 302 -10.21 44.96 -17.07
N ASP A 303 -11.10 44.01 -17.38
CA ASP A 303 -12.52 44.10 -16.99
C ASP A 303 -12.78 43.78 -15.51
N LEU A 304 -11.84 43.12 -14.81
CA LEU A 304 -11.91 42.85 -13.36
C LEU A 304 -11.44 44.04 -12.50
N GLU A 305 -10.76 45.03 -13.09
CA GLU A 305 -10.32 46.26 -12.39
C GLU A 305 -11.47 47.25 -12.10
N GLY A 306 -12.68 47.01 -12.62
CA GLY A 306 -13.81 47.95 -12.56
C GLY A 306 -14.85 47.75 -11.46
N VAL A 307 -14.71 46.77 -10.55
CA VAL A 307 -15.74 46.50 -9.53
C VAL A 307 -15.34 47.10 -8.18
N GLU A 308 -15.66 48.37 -7.97
CA GLU A 308 -15.78 48.92 -6.61
C GLU A 308 -16.93 48.22 -5.86
N PRO A 309 -16.86 48.05 -4.52
CA PRO A 309 -18.00 47.62 -3.73
C PRO A 309 -18.99 48.80 -3.62
N GLY A 310 -19.73 49.05 -4.69
CA GLY A 310 -20.77 50.06 -4.76
C GLY A 310 -22.11 49.50 -4.30
N GLU A 311 -22.72 50.21 -3.35
CA GLU A 311 -24.14 50.14 -3.02
C GLU A 311 -25.01 50.23 -4.29
N GLY A 312 -26.05 49.39 -4.36
CA GLY A 312 -27.19 49.56 -5.26
C GLY A 312 -27.14 48.78 -6.58
N ALA A 313 -27.77 47.60 -6.60
CA ALA A 313 -28.38 47.06 -7.80
C ALA A 313 -29.68 46.33 -7.40
N GLU A 314 -30.81 46.99 -7.67
CA GLU A 314 -32.13 46.39 -7.70
C GLU A 314 -32.17 45.35 -8.81
N ASP A 315 -32.58 44.11 -8.50
CA ASP A 315 -33.30 43.26 -9.45
C ASP A 315 -34.06 42.14 -8.70
N GLY A 316 -35.38 42.11 -8.91
CA GLY A 316 -36.23 40.92 -8.80
C GLY A 316 -36.59 40.41 -7.41
N LYS A 317 -37.56 41.06 -6.75
CA LYS A 317 -38.32 40.48 -5.64
C LYS A 317 -39.07 39.22 -6.09
N GLU A 318 -38.71 38.06 -5.54
CA GLU A 318 -39.69 37.11 -5.03
C GLU A 318 -39.47 37.04 -3.51
N GLU A 319 -40.41 37.64 -2.77
CA GLU A 319 -40.43 37.69 -1.32
C GLU A 319 -40.84 36.31 -0.76
N GLU A 320 -39.94 35.65 -0.03
CA GLU A 320 -40.36 34.84 1.12
C GLU A 320 -39.66 35.39 2.37
N GLU A 321 -40.47 36.06 3.17
CA GLU A 321 -40.15 36.81 4.36
C GLU A 321 -39.88 35.86 5.55
N VAL A 322 -38.70 35.94 6.15
CA VAL A 322 -38.51 35.57 7.57
C VAL A 322 -37.84 36.74 8.25
N VAL A 323 -38.66 37.54 8.94
CA VAL A 323 -38.26 38.68 9.76
C VAL A 323 -37.43 38.19 10.96
N LEU A 324 -36.18 38.60 11.06
CA LEU A 324 -35.47 38.70 12.35
C LEU A 324 -34.86 40.10 12.44
N ALA A 325 -35.52 40.94 13.24
CA ALA A 325 -35.18 42.33 13.48
C ALA A 325 -33.82 42.47 14.16
N SER A 326 -33.02 43.42 13.67
CA SER A 326 -31.84 43.93 14.33
C SER A 326 -32.22 44.68 15.61
N HIS A 327 -31.78 44.22 16.78
CA HIS A 327 -31.55 45.07 17.95
C HIS A 327 -30.25 44.62 18.63
N GLY A 328 -29.24 45.48 18.59
CA GLY A 328 -28.11 45.39 19.50
C GLY A 328 -28.57 45.78 20.90
N GLY A 329 -28.32 44.92 21.89
CA GLY A 329 -28.61 45.19 23.28
C GLY A 329 -28.61 43.92 24.13
N GLU A 330 -27.59 43.81 24.98
CA GLU A 330 -27.51 42.99 26.20
C GLU A 330 -27.44 41.45 26.06
N LEU A 331 -26.26 40.92 26.40
CA LEU A 331 -26.01 39.52 26.73
C LEU A 331 -26.83 39.12 27.98
N GLY A 332 -28.04 38.64 27.75
CA GLY A 332 -28.87 37.92 28.71
C GLY A 332 -28.93 36.43 28.35
N ALA A 333 -28.58 35.57 29.30
CA ALA A 333 -28.51 34.11 29.15
C ALA A 333 -29.76 33.50 28.48
N LEU A 334 -29.55 32.80 27.36
CA LEU A 334 -30.59 32.04 26.65
C LEU A 334 -30.56 30.56 27.04
N SER A 335 -31.75 30.02 27.26
CA SER A 335 -32.02 28.66 27.74
C SER A 335 -31.77 27.59 26.65
N SER A 336 -31.38 26.39 27.08
CA SER A 336 -30.89 25.27 26.26
C SER A 336 -31.87 24.65 25.25
N LYS A 337 -33.09 25.19 25.07
CA LYS A 337 -34.09 24.67 24.13
C LYS A 337 -34.06 25.35 22.75
N ASP A 338 -33.59 26.60 22.66
CA ASP A 338 -33.61 27.37 21.41
C ASP A 338 -32.37 27.09 20.52
N ALA A 339 -31.24 26.72 21.12
CA ALA A 339 -30.01 26.36 20.41
C ALA A 339 -30.17 25.14 19.46
N GLY A 340 -31.07 24.21 19.79
CA GLY A 340 -31.36 23.06 18.94
C GLY A 340 -32.15 23.40 17.67
N VAL A 341 -33.03 24.41 17.73
CA VAL A 341 -33.85 24.84 16.59
C VAL A 341 -33.02 25.65 15.59
N GLU A 342 -32.15 26.54 16.09
CA GLU A 342 -31.20 27.28 15.24
C GLU A 342 -30.19 26.36 14.56
N ALA A 343 -29.63 25.36 15.26
CA ALA A 343 -28.70 24.41 14.68
C ALA A 343 -29.33 23.59 13.54
N VAL A 344 -30.59 23.16 13.68
CA VAL A 344 -31.33 22.44 12.64
C VAL A 344 -31.67 23.35 11.46
N ALA A 345 -32.02 24.61 11.72
CA ALA A 345 -32.28 25.60 10.67
C ALA A 345 -31.02 25.91 9.84
N VAL A 346 -29.87 26.07 10.50
CA VAL A 346 -28.56 26.26 9.86
C VAL A 346 -28.15 25.03 9.04
N ALA A 347 -28.36 23.82 9.57
CA ALA A 347 -28.09 22.58 8.84
C ALA A 347 -28.96 22.43 7.57
N LEU A 348 -30.25 22.77 7.66
CA LEU A 348 -31.16 22.78 6.51
C LEU A 348 -30.79 23.86 5.48
N ALA A 349 -30.42 25.05 5.93
CA ALA A 349 -29.92 26.11 5.05
C ALA A 349 -28.64 25.67 4.33
N ALA A 350 -27.72 25.02 5.05
CA ALA A 350 -26.50 24.46 4.49
C ALA A 350 -26.78 23.38 3.44
N GLN A 351 -27.64 22.41 3.77
CA GLN A 351 -28.03 21.36 2.84
C GLN A 351 -28.68 21.91 1.56
N ARG A 352 -29.56 22.92 1.68
CA ARG A 352 -30.18 23.56 0.50
C ARG A 352 -29.16 24.29 -0.36
N ALA A 353 -28.26 25.06 0.24
CA ALA A 353 -27.20 25.75 -0.47
C ALA A 353 -26.27 24.77 -1.21
N LEU A 354 -25.89 23.67 -0.55
CA LEU A 354 -25.07 22.63 -1.14
C LEU A 354 -25.76 21.94 -2.33
N LEU A 355 -27.03 21.54 -2.18
CA LEU A 355 -27.76 20.80 -3.22
C LEU A 355 -28.24 21.67 -4.39
N ARG A 356 -28.71 22.90 -4.14
CA ARG A 356 -29.31 23.75 -5.18
C ARG A 356 -28.31 24.62 -5.92
N ARG A 357 -27.19 24.99 -5.28
CA ARG A 357 -26.24 25.98 -5.82
C ARG A 357 -24.87 25.38 -6.07
N VAL A 358 -24.26 24.77 -5.04
CA VAL A 358 -22.86 24.33 -5.10
C VAL A 358 -22.72 23.08 -5.97
N LEU A 359 -23.51 22.03 -5.72
CA LEU A 359 -23.42 20.77 -6.44
C LEU A 359 -23.68 20.91 -7.95
N PRO A 360 -24.74 21.61 -8.43
CA PRO A 360 -24.96 21.80 -9.86
C PRO A 360 -23.85 22.62 -10.53
N SER A 361 -23.32 23.64 -9.83
CA SER A 361 -22.23 24.45 -10.34
C SER A 361 -20.93 23.64 -10.46
N LEU A 362 -20.59 22.80 -9.48
CA LEU A 362 -19.46 21.87 -9.59
C LEU A 362 -19.65 20.82 -10.68
N GLN A 363 -20.86 20.24 -10.81
CA GLN A 363 -21.17 19.29 -11.89
C GLN A 363 -21.05 19.93 -13.28
N SER A 364 -21.37 21.23 -13.43
CA SER A 364 -21.18 21.96 -14.69
C SER A 364 -19.70 22.17 -15.05
N GLN A 365 -18.84 22.26 -14.04
CA GLN A 365 -17.39 22.50 -14.18
C GLN A 365 -16.55 21.21 -14.16
N LEU A 366 -17.19 20.05 -13.97
CA LEU A 366 -16.50 18.77 -13.92
C LEU A 366 -15.85 18.42 -15.26
N VAL A 367 -16.56 18.69 -16.35
CA VAL A 367 -16.10 18.45 -17.73
C VAL A 367 -16.06 19.78 -18.46
N VAL A 368 -14.84 20.25 -18.74
CA VAL A 368 -14.63 21.49 -19.50
C VAL A 368 -14.22 21.14 -20.92
N LYS A 369 -14.87 21.80 -21.89
CA LYS A 369 -14.56 21.65 -23.30
C LYS A 369 -13.52 22.69 -23.70
N HIS A 370 -12.32 22.23 -24.06
CA HIS A 370 -11.26 23.05 -24.65
C HIS A 370 -11.17 22.71 -26.14
N GLY A 371 -11.80 23.55 -26.98
CA GLY A 371 -11.89 23.32 -28.42
C GLY A 371 -12.60 22.00 -28.76
N GLU A 372 -11.90 21.09 -29.44
CA GLU A 372 -12.39 19.76 -29.80
C GLU A 372 -12.21 18.70 -28.69
N THR A 373 -11.48 19.01 -27.62
CA THR A 373 -11.14 18.06 -26.56
C THR A 373 -11.86 18.37 -25.26
N SER A 374 -12.47 17.34 -24.65
CA SER A 374 -13.11 17.46 -23.34
C SER A 374 -12.15 16.93 -22.27
N VAL A 375 -11.93 17.72 -21.21
CA VAL A 375 -11.02 17.37 -20.12
C VAL A 375 -11.79 17.32 -18.81
N VAL A 376 -11.57 16.25 -18.03
CA VAL A 376 -12.09 16.15 -16.66
C VAL A 376 -11.14 16.85 -15.71
N ARG A 377 -11.66 17.61 -14.76
CA ARG A 377 -10.88 18.20 -13.67
C ARG A 377 -10.87 17.28 -12.44
N PRO A 378 -9.76 16.57 -12.13
CA PRO A 378 -9.71 15.63 -11.01
C PRO A 378 -10.07 16.24 -9.65
N PRO A 379 -9.59 17.45 -9.26
CA PRO A 379 -9.92 18.05 -7.97
C PRO A 379 -11.43 18.32 -7.81
N VAL A 380 -12.11 18.73 -8.89
CA VAL A 380 -13.56 18.97 -8.89
C VAL A 380 -14.33 17.67 -8.71
N ALA A 381 -13.92 16.59 -9.38
CA ALA A 381 -14.53 15.27 -9.22
C ALA A 381 -14.44 14.77 -7.77
N LEU A 382 -13.27 14.93 -7.13
CA LEU A 382 -13.05 14.55 -5.74
C LEU A 382 -13.84 15.43 -4.77
N ALA A 383 -13.94 16.74 -5.05
CA ALA A 383 -14.76 17.66 -4.26
C ALA A 383 -16.24 17.27 -4.30
N ILE A 384 -16.79 16.94 -5.48
CA ILE A 384 -18.17 16.48 -5.62
C ILE A 384 -18.41 15.22 -4.79
N VAL A 385 -17.55 14.21 -4.91
CA VAL A 385 -17.69 12.94 -4.18
C VAL A 385 -17.59 13.15 -2.67
N LYS A 386 -16.64 13.98 -2.21
CA LYS A 386 -16.51 14.32 -0.79
C LYS A 386 -17.72 15.07 -0.27
N LEU A 387 -18.33 15.96 -1.06
CA LEU A 387 -19.58 16.62 -0.71
C LEU A 387 -20.76 15.64 -0.67
N LEU A 388 -20.86 14.73 -1.63
CA LEU A 388 -21.94 13.74 -1.67
C LEU A 388 -21.94 12.82 -0.45
N LYS A 389 -20.77 12.50 0.11
CA LYS A 389 -20.65 11.76 1.38
C LYS A 389 -21.13 12.50 2.62
N LEU A 390 -21.23 13.83 2.55
CA LEU A 390 -21.72 14.68 3.64
C LEU A 390 -23.23 14.91 3.57
N VAL A 391 -23.85 14.55 2.45
CA VAL A 391 -25.29 14.72 2.18
C VAL A 391 -26.02 13.42 2.56
N PRO A 392 -27.31 13.45 2.97
CA PRO A 392 -28.08 12.24 3.21
C PRO A 392 -28.06 11.24 2.05
N THR A 393 -28.05 9.95 2.37
CA THR A 393 -27.88 8.82 1.44
C THR A 393 -28.88 8.82 0.28
N GLU A 394 -30.10 9.32 0.49
CA GLU A 394 -31.12 9.43 -0.57
C GLU A 394 -30.69 10.36 -1.73
N HIS A 395 -30.06 11.48 -1.40
CA HIS A 395 -29.59 12.44 -2.40
C HIS A 395 -28.26 12.00 -3.01
N GLU A 396 -27.39 11.36 -2.21
CA GLU A 396 -26.17 10.73 -2.69
C GLU A 396 -26.47 9.72 -3.82
N GLN A 397 -27.39 8.78 -3.59
CA GLN A 397 -27.77 7.76 -4.58
C GLN A 397 -28.39 8.34 -5.85
N ARG A 398 -29.03 9.52 -5.78
CA ARG A 398 -29.62 10.20 -6.94
C ARG A 398 -28.61 10.98 -7.77
N GLU A 399 -27.66 11.64 -7.14
CA GLU A 399 -26.70 12.53 -7.81
C GLU A 399 -25.38 11.85 -8.19
N LEU A 400 -25.01 10.77 -7.50
CA LEU A 400 -23.80 10.00 -7.80
C LEU A 400 -23.80 9.40 -9.22
N PRO A 401 -24.88 8.77 -9.73
CA PRO A 401 -24.92 8.25 -11.09
C PRO A 401 -24.75 9.33 -12.16
N ARG A 402 -25.20 10.58 -11.91
CA ARG A 402 -24.99 11.70 -12.85
C ARG A 402 -23.52 12.09 -12.95
N THR A 403 -22.87 12.23 -11.81
CA THR A 403 -21.45 12.58 -11.72
C THR A 403 -20.58 11.49 -12.38
N LEU A 404 -20.85 10.22 -12.04
CA LEU A 404 -20.17 9.08 -12.66
C LEU A 404 -20.48 8.98 -14.16
N GLY A 405 -21.73 9.26 -14.56
CA GLY A 405 -22.15 9.25 -15.97
C GLY A 405 -21.39 10.29 -16.81
N GLN A 406 -21.18 11.50 -16.29
CA GLN A 406 -20.37 12.52 -16.96
C GLN A 406 -18.92 12.05 -17.18
N ILE A 407 -18.29 11.43 -16.18
CA ILE A 407 -16.92 10.88 -16.31
C ILE A 407 -16.90 9.70 -17.28
N CYS A 408 -17.85 8.76 -17.15
CA CYS A 408 -17.93 7.56 -17.98
C CYS A 408 -18.26 7.87 -19.43
N SER A 409 -18.98 8.96 -19.72
CA SER A 409 -19.25 9.41 -21.09
C SER A 409 -17.98 9.71 -21.87
N LEU A 410 -16.93 10.22 -21.21
CA LEU A 410 -15.64 10.54 -21.82
C LEU A 410 -14.79 9.30 -22.12
N LEU A 411 -15.08 8.16 -21.48
CA LEU A 411 -14.46 6.88 -21.83
C LEU A 411 -14.88 6.41 -23.23
N SER A 412 -15.97 6.95 -23.79
CA SER A 412 -16.41 6.68 -25.16
C SER A 412 -15.64 7.50 -26.22
N ASP A 413 -14.83 8.48 -25.81
CA ASP A 413 -14.07 9.32 -26.74
C ASP A 413 -13.05 8.51 -27.54
N ARG A 414 -12.80 8.90 -28.80
CA ARG A 414 -11.83 8.23 -29.68
C ARG A 414 -10.38 8.51 -29.28
N GLN A 415 -10.11 9.62 -28.61
CA GLN A 415 -8.77 10.00 -28.18
C GLN A 415 -8.32 9.20 -26.95
N GLN A 416 -7.13 8.58 -27.03
CA GLN A 416 -6.59 7.77 -25.92
C GLN A 416 -6.32 8.61 -24.66
N ARG A 417 -5.85 9.85 -24.82
CA ARG A 417 -5.52 10.73 -23.68
C ARG A 417 -6.75 11.03 -22.83
N VAL A 418 -7.85 11.43 -23.46
CA VAL A 418 -9.14 11.69 -22.80
C VAL A 418 -9.62 10.45 -22.03
N ARG A 419 -9.52 9.25 -22.61
CA ARG A 419 -9.89 7.99 -21.93
C ARG A 419 -8.97 7.65 -20.77
N ASP A 420 -7.66 7.88 -20.90
CA ASP A 420 -6.70 7.62 -19.83
C ASP A 420 -6.92 8.59 -18.66
N ASP A 421 -7.14 9.88 -18.92
CA ASP A 421 -7.43 10.90 -17.89
C ASP A 421 -8.77 10.64 -17.19
N ALA A 422 -9.85 10.36 -17.95
CA ALA A 422 -11.15 10.03 -17.39
C ALA A 422 -11.10 8.77 -16.50
N ARG A 423 -10.30 7.75 -16.90
CA ARG A 423 -10.08 6.54 -16.10
C ARG A 423 -9.30 6.83 -14.82
N LEU A 424 -8.27 7.66 -14.88
CA LEU A 424 -7.52 8.06 -13.68
C LEU A 424 -8.42 8.76 -12.67
N VAL A 425 -9.29 9.66 -13.14
CA VAL A 425 -10.28 10.32 -12.28
C VAL A 425 -11.29 9.31 -11.73
N LEU A 426 -11.84 8.42 -12.57
CA LEU A 426 -12.78 7.39 -12.11
C LEU A 426 -12.15 6.46 -11.05
N VAL A 427 -10.88 6.10 -11.20
CA VAL A 427 -10.12 5.31 -10.22
C VAL A 427 -9.95 6.07 -8.91
N ALA A 428 -9.60 7.36 -8.97
CA ALA A 428 -9.48 8.19 -7.77
C ALA A 428 -10.83 8.33 -7.05
N VAL A 429 -11.91 8.57 -7.80
CA VAL A 429 -13.28 8.62 -7.29
C VAL A 429 -13.70 7.28 -6.65
N ALA A 430 -13.41 6.16 -7.31
CA ALA A 430 -13.72 4.83 -6.77
C ALA A 430 -12.97 4.55 -5.46
N LYS A 431 -11.69 4.94 -5.36
CA LYS A 431 -10.90 4.82 -4.12
C LYS A 431 -11.49 5.64 -2.98
N GLU A 432 -11.94 6.86 -3.26
CA GLU A 432 -12.60 7.68 -2.25
C GLU A 432 -13.92 7.06 -1.82
N LEU A 433 -14.77 6.60 -2.74
CA LEU A 433 -16.08 6.00 -2.44
C LEU A 433 -15.96 4.70 -1.63
N GLY A 434 -15.05 3.80 -2.04
CA GLY A 434 -14.88 2.47 -1.46
C GLY A 434 -15.55 1.35 -2.26
N PRO A 435 -15.34 0.08 -1.85
CA PRO A 435 -15.71 -1.10 -2.63
C PRO A 435 -17.23 -1.34 -2.75
N HIS A 436 -18.02 -0.94 -1.76
CA HIS A 436 -19.49 -1.10 -1.75
C HIS A 436 -20.18 -0.35 -2.90
N TYR A 437 -19.54 0.67 -3.48
CA TYR A 437 -20.09 1.43 -4.61
C TYR A 437 -19.75 0.84 -5.98
N LEU A 438 -18.99 -0.26 -6.04
CA LEU A 438 -18.64 -0.91 -7.31
C LEU A 438 -19.86 -1.32 -8.15
N PRO A 439 -20.96 -1.87 -7.59
CA PRO A 439 -22.17 -2.18 -8.37
C PRO A 439 -22.73 -0.96 -9.11
N TYR A 440 -22.76 0.20 -8.47
CA TYR A 440 -23.19 1.46 -9.09
C TYR A 440 -22.26 1.88 -10.23
N ILE A 441 -20.95 1.80 -10.03
CA ILE A 441 -19.95 2.10 -11.06
C ILE A 441 -20.11 1.16 -12.27
N CYS A 442 -20.30 -0.15 -12.04
CA CYS A 442 -20.54 -1.13 -13.10
C CYS A 442 -21.81 -0.83 -13.89
N ASN A 443 -22.92 -0.49 -13.21
CA ASN A 443 -24.18 -0.15 -13.87
C ASN A 443 -24.05 1.12 -14.71
N VAL A 444 -23.37 2.16 -14.20
CA VAL A 444 -23.14 3.40 -14.94
C VAL A 444 -22.19 3.19 -16.13
N LEU A 445 -21.15 2.36 -15.98
CA LEU A 445 -20.25 1.98 -17.08
C LEU A 445 -21.02 1.27 -18.20
N LYS A 446 -21.88 0.28 -17.86
CA LYS A 446 -22.74 -0.42 -18.83
C LYS A 446 -23.78 0.50 -19.48
N ALA A 447 -24.30 1.48 -18.75
CA ALA A 447 -25.26 2.43 -19.28
C ALA A 447 -24.61 3.48 -20.21
N SER A 448 -23.38 3.91 -19.89
CA SER A 448 -22.68 4.97 -20.63
C SER A 448 -21.94 4.45 -21.87
N LEU A 449 -21.46 3.21 -21.82
CA LEU A 449 -20.71 2.59 -22.90
C LEU A 449 -21.53 1.47 -23.54
N ARG A 450 -21.73 1.55 -24.85
CA ARG A 450 -22.38 0.45 -25.59
C ARG A 450 -21.46 -0.78 -25.58
N ASP A 451 -22.03 -1.94 -25.35
CA ASP A 451 -21.31 -3.22 -25.35
C ASP A 451 -21.07 -3.75 -26.77
N VAL A 452 -20.56 -2.88 -27.66
CA VAL A 452 -20.31 -3.19 -29.08
C VAL A 452 -19.03 -2.50 -29.55
N GLY A 453 -18.18 -3.22 -30.29
CA GLY A 453 -16.98 -2.66 -30.92
C GLY A 453 -15.90 -2.27 -29.90
N PHE A 454 -15.18 -1.16 -30.14
CA PHE A 454 -14.03 -0.78 -29.30
C PHE A 454 -14.41 -0.43 -27.86
N THR A 455 -15.62 0.10 -27.61
CA THR A 455 -16.08 0.50 -26.28
C THR A 455 -16.25 -0.70 -25.33
N ALA A 456 -16.56 -1.89 -25.85
CA ALA A 456 -16.59 -3.11 -25.05
C ALA A 456 -15.22 -3.46 -24.46
N HIS A 457 -14.13 -3.26 -25.21
CA HIS A 457 -12.76 -3.41 -24.71
C HIS A 457 -12.43 -2.34 -23.66
N VAL A 458 -12.97 -1.12 -23.80
CA VAL A 458 -12.81 -0.05 -22.80
C VAL A 458 -13.49 -0.42 -21.49
N ILE A 459 -14.69 -1.02 -21.51
CA ILE A 459 -15.40 -1.49 -20.30
C ILE A 459 -14.53 -2.51 -19.53
N GLY A 460 -14.05 -3.57 -20.18
CA GLY A 460 -13.22 -4.58 -19.51
C GLY A 460 -11.91 -3.99 -18.93
N TYR A 461 -11.25 -3.13 -19.70
CA TYR A 461 -9.99 -2.49 -19.26
C TYR A 461 -10.21 -1.45 -18.14
N THR A 462 -11.36 -0.76 -18.11
CA THR A 462 -11.71 0.21 -17.04
C THR A 462 -12.13 -0.51 -15.76
N LEU A 463 -12.95 -1.55 -15.88
CA LEU A 463 -13.33 -2.39 -14.75
C LEU A 463 -12.11 -2.97 -14.04
N HIS A 464 -11.13 -3.49 -14.80
CA HIS A 464 -9.88 -3.98 -14.24
C HIS A 464 -9.14 -2.90 -13.42
N ALA A 465 -8.99 -1.68 -13.97
CA ALA A 465 -8.30 -0.60 -13.28
C ALA A 465 -8.99 -0.17 -11.98
N VAL A 466 -10.33 -0.17 -11.97
CA VAL A 466 -11.12 0.10 -10.76
C VAL A 466 -10.96 -1.03 -9.72
N LEU A 467 -11.05 -2.30 -10.15
CA LEU A 467 -10.82 -3.46 -9.28
C LEU A 467 -9.40 -3.47 -8.68
N GLU A 468 -8.39 -3.16 -9.48
CA GLU A 468 -6.99 -3.08 -9.03
C GLU A 468 -6.81 -1.96 -8.00
N ALA A 469 -7.47 -0.82 -8.20
CA ALA A 469 -7.43 0.29 -7.27
C ALA A 469 -8.09 0.00 -5.92
N LEU A 470 -9.19 -0.76 -5.92
CA LEU A 470 -9.95 -1.11 -4.73
C LEU A 470 -9.34 -2.29 -3.95
N VAL A 471 -8.87 -3.33 -4.66
CA VAL A 471 -8.44 -4.62 -4.05
C VAL A 471 -6.92 -4.79 -4.05
N GLY A 472 -6.21 -4.12 -4.96
CA GLY A 472 -4.75 -4.21 -5.09
C GLY A 472 -3.96 -4.01 -3.79
N PRO A 473 -4.33 -3.04 -2.92
CA PRO A 473 -3.69 -2.87 -1.61
C PRO A 473 -3.81 -4.12 -0.71
N HIS A 474 -4.97 -4.78 -0.70
CA HIS A 474 -5.20 -6.00 0.09
C HIS A 474 -4.34 -7.16 -0.43
N LEU A 475 -4.24 -7.33 -1.75
CA LEU A 475 -3.39 -8.35 -2.36
C LEU A 475 -1.89 -8.10 -2.08
N ALA A 476 -1.46 -6.83 -2.10
CA ALA A 476 -0.08 -6.46 -1.77
C ALA A 476 0.25 -6.70 -0.29
N ALA A 477 -0.69 -6.44 0.62
CA ALA A 477 -0.55 -6.72 2.04
C ALA A 477 -0.47 -8.23 2.31
N ALA A 478 -1.35 -9.03 1.73
CA ALA A 478 -1.36 -10.49 1.87
C ALA A 478 -0.06 -11.14 1.37
N ASN A 479 0.46 -10.68 0.22
CA ASN A 479 1.73 -11.17 -0.33
C ASN A 479 2.97 -10.81 0.53
N LYS A 480 2.93 -9.69 1.27
CA LYS A 480 3.99 -9.35 2.24
C LYS A 480 3.91 -10.23 3.49
N ALA A 481 2.71 -10.50 4.00
CA ALA A 481 2.50 -11.37 5.15
C ALA A 481 2.97 -12.81 4.89
N GLY A 482 2.72 -13.37 3.70
CA GLY A 482 3.16 -14.71 3.33
C GLY A 482 4.67 -14.89 3.09
N LYS A 483 5.46 -13.80 3.13
CA LYS A 483 6.92 -13.83 2.87
C LYS A 483 7.79 -13.79 4.13
N GLN A 484 7.21 -13.61 5.31
CA GLN A 484 7.97 -13.79 6.55
C GLN A 484 8.10 -15.29 6.83
N PRO A 485 9.33 -15.86 6.88
CA PRO A 485 9.50 -17.21 7.37
C PRO A 485 9.02 -17.23 8.82
N SER A 486 8.04 -18.08 9.12
CA SER A 486 7.60 -18.37 10.47
C SER A 486 8.79 -18.85 11.29
N THR A 487 9.44 -17.93 12.00
CA THR A 487 10.28 -18.27 13.13
C THR A 487 9.35 -18.85 14.19
N PRO A 488 9.60 -20.07 14.69
CA PRO A 488 8.79 -20.62 15.76
C PRO A 488 8.96 -19.70 16.96
N ALA A 489 7.85 -19.11 17.42
CA ALA A 489 7.77 -18.37 18.68
C ALA A 489 8.22 -19.32 19.80
N THR A 490 9.51 -19.29 20.08
CA THR A 490 10.13 -19.91 21.23
C THR A 490 10.06 -18.87 22.33
N ALA A 491 9.25 -19.19 23.33
CA ALA A 491 9.22 -18.51 24.61
C ALA A 491 10.67 -18.34 25.10
N ALA A 492 11.16 -17.11 25.12
CA ALA A 492 12.42 -16.76 25.75
C ALA A 492 12.20 -16.69 27.27
N LEU A 493 12.14 -17.85 27.91
CA LEU A 493 12.63 -18.00 29.27
C LEU A 493 14.16 -17.96 29.19
N ASN A 494 14.75 -16.81 29.46
CA ASN A 494 16.17 -16.72 29.75
C ASN A 494 16.35 -16.65 31.27
N PRO A 495 16.98 -17.64 31.91
CA PRO A 495 17.50 -17.50 33.24
C PRO A 495 18.88 -16.82 33.14
N ASN A 496 19.10 -15.73 33.86
CA ASN A 496 20.46 -15.28 34.09
C ASN A 496 20.69 -15.10 35.60
N PRO A 497 21.74 -15.71 36.18
CA PRO A 497 22.07 -15.58 37.58
C PRO A 497 22.98 -14.37 37.82
N GLY A 498 22.78 -13.68 38.95
CA GLY A 498 23.78 -12.80 39.55
C GLY A 498 23.36 -11.34 39.70
N SER A 499 22.88 -10.97 40.89
CA SER A 499 23.64 -10.16 41.85
C SER A 499 22.73 -9.57 42.95
N VAL A 500 23.01 -10.01 44.18
CA VAL A 500 23.07 -9.24 45.43
C VAL A 500 22.23 -7.96 45.54
N SER A 501 21.20 -7.95 46.41
CA SER A 501 21.24 -7.25 47.72
C SER A 501 19.87 -7.16 48.42
N ASN A 502 19.88 -7.61 49.68
CA ASN A 502 19.18 -7.08 50.86
C ASN A 502 17.73 -6.56 50.78
N ALA A 503 16.82 -7.27 51.47
CA ALA A 503 16.13 -6.79 52.70
C ALA A 503 14.96 -7.76 52.97
N ARG A 504 15.09 -8.65 53.94
CA ARG A 504 14.56 -8.53 55.32
C ARG A 504 13.04 -8.39 55.41
N ASP A 505 12.48 -9.45 56.01
CA ASP A 505 11.51 -9.45 57.09
C ASP A 505 10.00 -9.57 56.77
N LYS A 506 9.45 -10.63 57.40
CA LYS A 506 8.09 -10.82 57.94
C LYS A 506 6.99 -11.13 56.92
N ALA A 507 6.02 -12.01 57.19
CA ALA A 507 5.76 -12.97 58.26
C ALA A 507 4.55 -13.82 57.79
N GLU A 508 4.46 -15.04 58.32
CA GLU A 508 3.21 -15.75 58.65
C GLU A 508 2.26 -16.22 57.53
N ALA A 509 2.29 -17.54 57.32
CA ALA A 509 1.12 -18.39 57.03
C ALA A 509 0.23 -18.53 58.31
N PRO A 510 -0.86 -19.34 58.38
CA PRO A 510 -1.42 -20.27 57.39
C PRO A 510 -2.98 -20.37 57.36
N ASP A 511 -3.45 -21.35 56.56
CA ASP A 511 -4.59 -22.25 56.81
C ASP A 511 -6.04 -21.74 56.76
N GLN A 512 -6.81 -22.31 55.82
CA GLN A 512 -7.95 -23.25 56.02
C GLN A 512 -8.75 -23.34 54.70
N ALA A 513 -8.71 -24.48 54.00
CA ALA A 513 -9.54 -25.68 54.18
C ALA A 513 -10.99 -25.55 53.64
N ALA A 514 -11.20 -26.23 52.51
CA ALA A 514 -12.36 -27.06 52.12
C ALA A 514 -13.80 -26.59 52.38
N GLY A 515 -14.62 -26.63 51.32
CA GLY A 515 -16.08 -26.73 51.45
C GLY A 515 -16.81 -26.64 50.12
N ALA A 516 -17.40 -27.75 49.69
CA ALA A 516 -18.20 -27.91 48.49
C ALA A 516 -19.61 -27.29 48.59
N GLY A 517 -20.24 -27.08 47.44
CA GLY A 517 -21.70 -27.22 47.31
C GLY A 517 -22.47 -26.01 46.80
N ASP A 518 -23.33 -26.30 45.82
CA ASP A 518 -24.57 -25.62 45.43
C ASP A 518 -24.51 -24.37 44.54
N ALA A 519 -24.82 -24.61 43.26
CA ALA A 519 -25.67 -23.71 42.48
C ALA A 519 -27.10 -23.76 43.03
N PRO A 520 -27.83 -22.63 43.00
CA PRO A 520 -28.93 -22.59 42.02
C PRO A 520 -29.26 -21.20 41.43
N ALA A 521 -29.93 -21.28 40.28
CA ALA A 521 -31.01 -20.42 39.79
C ALA A 521 -30.72 -19.04 39.18
N ALA A 522 -31.16 -18.94 37.93
CA ALA A 522 -31.23 -17.80 37.03
C ALA A 522 -32.19 -16.68 37.45
N ALA A 523 -31.83 -15.43 37.08
CA ALA A 523 -32.61 -14.43 36.30
C ALA A 523 -32.00 -13.02 36.50
N PRO A 524 -32.30 -12.01 35.65
CA PRO A 524 -32.43 -11.97 34.20
C PRO A 524 -31.53 -10.89 33.56
N ALA A 525 -31.60 -10.80 32.23
CA ALA A 525 -30.92 -9.87 31.35
C ALA A 525 -30.85 -8.41 31.85
N GLY A 526 -29.63 -7.87 31.88
CA GLY A 526 -29.33 -6.45 31.89
C GLY A 526 -28.53 -6.13 30.65
N GLU A 527 -29.02 -5.18 29.87
CA GLU A 527 -28.54 -4.69 28.58
C GLU A 527 -27.03 -4.43 28.59
N LEU A 528 -26.30 -5.27 27.86
CA LEU A 528 -24.97 -4.93 27.35
C LEU A 528 -25.19 -4.13 26.06
N GLY A 529 -24.47 -3.02 25.96
CA GLY A 529 -24.40 -2.21 24.75
C GLY A 529 -23.89 -3.02 23.55
N PRO A 530 -23.80 -2.44 22.35
CA PRO A 530 -23.35 -3.16 21.18
C PRO A 530 -21.87 -3.49 21.37
N ASP A 531 -21.60 -4.63 22.01
CA ASP A 531 -20.36 -5.36 21.86
C ASP A 531 -20.22 -5.60 20.35
N GLU A 532 -19.10 -5.14 19.82
CA GLU A 532 -18.63 -5.43 18.48
C GLU A 532 -18.80 -6.92 18.23
N GLU A 533 -19.87 -7.29 17.51
CA GLU A 533 -20.03 -8.61 16.96
C GLU A 533 -18.76 -8.87 16.13
N ASP A 534 -18.03 -9.92 16.49
CA ASP A 534 -16.99 -10.52 15.67
C ASP A 534 -17.58 -10.75 14.27
N GLY A 535 -17.41 -9.76 13.39
CA GLY A 535 -17.97 -9.78 12.06
C GLY A 535 -17.52 -11.05 11.36
N GLU A 536 -18.47 -11.91 11.02
CA GLU A 536 -18.31 -12.84 9.92
C GLU A 536 -17.81 -12.00 8.75
N GLY A 537 -16.53 -12.13 8.41
CA GLY A 537 -15.87 -11.19 7.49
C GLY A 537 -16.50 -11.27 6.11
N GLU A 538 -17.51 -10.43 5.86
CA GLU A 538 -18.21 -10.33 4.60
C GLU A 538 -17.24 -9.83 3.51
N GLY A 539 -17.36 -10.44 2.34
CA GLY A 539 -16.60 -10.12 1.16
C GLY A 539 -17.01 -8.75 0.64
N THR A 540 -16.05 -7.84 0.56
CA THR A 540 -16.28 -6.44 0.14
C THR A 540 -16.91 -6.29 -1.25
N LEU A 541 -16.85 -7.31 -2.11
CA LEU A 541 -17.31 -7.27 -3.51
C LEU A 541 -18.39 -8.32 -3.84
N ASP A 542 -19.05 -8.89 -2.84
CA ASP A 542 -20.04 -9.95 -3.04
C ASP A 542 -21.21 -9.50 -3.94
N ASP A 543 -21.78 -8.33 -3.69
CA ASP A 543 -22.87 -7.74 -4.48
C ASP A 543 -22.46 -7.35 -5.91
N ALA A 544 -21.17 -7.09 -6.13
CA ALA A 544 -20.65 -6.67 -7.42
C ALA A 544 -20.34 -7.85 -8.35
N LEU A 545 -20.24 -9.07 -7.81
CA LEU A 545 -19.78 -10.25 -8.55
C LEU A 545 -20.68 -10.54 -9.76
N GLU A 546 -22.00 -10.53 -9.58
CA GLU A 546 -22.97 -10.80 -10.65
C GLU A 546 -22.90 -9.77 -11.78
N LEU A 547 -22.51 -8.53 -11.49
CA LEU A 547 -22.37 -7.47 -12.49
C LEU A 547 -21.03 -7.55 -13.24
N CYS A 548 -19.96 -7.99 -12.57
CA CYS A 548 -18.63 -8.13 -13.13
C CYS A 548 -18.47 -9.36 -14.03
N LEU A 549 -19.01 -10.52 -13.63
CA LEU A 549 -18.79 -11.79 -14.35
C LEU A 549 -19.19 -11.74 -15.84
N PRO A 550 -20.34 -11.17 -16.25
CA PRO A 550 -20.69 -11.07 -17.67
C PRO A 550 -19.72 -10.22 -18.50
N ILE A 551 -19.12 -9.18 -17.90
CA ILE A 551 -18.12 -8.34 -18.58
C ILE A 551 -16.86 -9.17 -18.86
N LEU A 552 -16.41 -9.95 -17.86
CA LEU A 552 -15.25 -10.82 -17.99
C LEU A 552 -15.52 -11.96 -18.97
N GLU A 553 -16.74 -12.51 -18.98
CA GLU A 553 -17.16 -13.54 -19.92
C GLU A 553 -17.09 -13.06 -21.37
N ASN A 554 -17.63 -11.87 -21.66
CA ASN A 554 -17.57 -11.29 -23.00
C ASN A 554 -16.11 -11.05 -23.46
N GLU A 555 -15.23 -10.60 -22.56
CA GLU A 555 -13.81 -10.38 -22.87
C GLU A 555 -13.03 -11.69 -23.16
N LEU A 556 -13.47 -12.83 -22.61
CA LEU A 556 -12.76 -14.11 -22.70
C LEU A 556 -13.30 -15.06 -23.78
N PHE A 557 -14.63 -15.15 -23.89
CA PHE A 557 -15.33 -16.11 -24.74
C PHE A 557 -16.27 -15.46 -25.75
N GLY A 558 -16.57 -14.16 -25.61
CA GLY A 558 -17.49 -13.42 -26.48
C GLY A 558 -16.84 -12.82 -27.73
N GLU A 559 -17.59 -11.92 -28.39
CA GLU A 559 -17.15 -11.24 -29.61
C GLU A 559 -15.90 -10.37 -29.39
N VAL A 560 -15.78 -9.81 -28.18
CA VAL A 560 -14.63 -9.01 -27.75
C VAL A 560 -13.35 -9.86 -27.77
N ALA A 561 -13.43 -11.12 -27.35
CA ALA A 561 -12.29 -12.04 -27.40
C ALA A 561 -11.84 -12.30 -28.84
N ALA A 562 -12.80 -12.56 -29.74
CA ALA A 562 -12.53 -12.77 -31.16
C ALA A 562 -11.90 -11.53 -31.82
N ALA A 563 -12.37 -10.33 -31.47
CA ALA A 563 -11.80 -9.08 -31.96
C ALA A 563 -10.35 -8.84 -31.49
N LYS A 564 -9.98 -9.28 -30.27
CA LYS A 564 -8.59 -9.21 -29.77
C LYS A 564 -7.64 -10.16 -30.49
N GLU A 565 -8.14 -11.28 -31.02
CA GLU A 565 -7.33 -12.23 -31.80
C GLU A 565 -6.94 -11.65 -33.18
N VAL A 566 -7.66 -10.63 -33.67
CA VAL A 566 -7.34 -9.93 -34.92
C VAL A 566 -6.28 -8.83 -34.68
N ALA A 567 -5.02 -9.13 -35.04
CA ALA A 567 -3.86 -8.26 -34.78
C ALA A 567 -4.00 -6.81 -35.31
N GLN A 568 -4.67 -6.61 -36.46
CA GLN A 568 -4.91 -5.28 -37.02
C GLN A 568 -5.79 -4.41 -36.10
N PHE A 569 -6.82 -5.02 -35.49
CA PHE A 569 -7.70 -4.31 -34.56
C PHE A 569 -7.00 -4.08 -33.22
N ALA A 570 -6.29 -5.08 -32.70
CA ALA A 570 -5.56 -4.99 -31.43
C ALA A 570 -4.49 -3.87 -31.43
N ASN A 571 -3.88 -3.56 -32.58
CA ASN A 571 -2.88 -2.50 -32.67
C ASN A 571 -3.46 -1.08 -32.60
N ASN A 572 -4.73 -0.89 -32.95
CA ASN A 572 -5.37 0.43 -33.00
C ASN A 572 -5.71 0.98 -31.61
N TYR A 573 -5.95 0.11 -30.61
CA TYR A 573 -6.41 0.50 -29.28
C TYR A 573 -5.57 -0.16 -28.18
N LYS A 574 -5.16 0.61 -27.17
CA LYS A 574 -4.38 0.11 -26.02
C LYS A 574 -5.13 -0.97 -25.25
N GLU A 575 -6.44 -0.81 -25.15
CA GLU A 575 -7.38 -1.65 -24.40
C GLU A 575 -7.60 -3.03 -25.07
N ALA A 576 -7.38 -3.14 -26.38
CA ALA A 576 -7.53 -4.38 -27.13
C ALA A 576 -6.27 -5.27 -27.10
N LYS A 577 -5.09 -4.72 -26.73
CA LYS A 577 -3.80 -5.44 -26.79
C LYS A 577 -3.63 -6.54 -25.75
N LYS A 578 -4.23 -6.39 -24.57
CA LYS A 578 -4.08 -7.33 -23.46
C LYS A 578 -5.44 -7.79 -22.95
N VAL A 579 -5.53 -9.05 -22.59
CA VAL A 579 -6.69 -9.62 -21.89
C VAL A 579 -6.46 -9.42 -20.40
N ARG A 580 -7.20 -8.51 -19.77
CA ARG A 580 -7.07 -8.21 -18.32
C ARG A 580 -8.04 -9.01 -17.47
N ALA A 581 -9.02 -9.67 -18.10
CA ALA A 581 -10.03 -10.45 -17.41
C ALA A 581 -9.46 -11.52 -16.46
N TYR A 582 -8.32 -12.14 -16.77
CA TYR A 582 -7.66 -13.11 -15.87
C TYR A 582 -7.20 -12.49 -14.55
N GLU A 583 -6.62 -11.29 -14.60
CA GLU A 583 -6.18 -10.57 -13.41
C GLU A 583 -7.37 -10.02 -12.63
N SER A 584 -8.41 -9.53 -13.33
CA SER A 584 -9.68 -9.13 -12.69
C SER A 584 -10.34 -10.32 -11.97
N PHE A 585 -10.33 -11.51 -12.57
CA PHE A 585 -10.87 -12.73 -11.96
C PHE A 585 -10.11 -13.12 -10.69
N MET A 586 -8.79 -12.94 -10.68
CA MET A 586 -7.97 -13.10 -9.48
C MET A 586 -8.36 -12.08 -8.39
N LEU A 587 -8.54 -10.81 -8.73
CA LEU A 587 -8.92 -9.76 -7.77
C LEU A 587 -10.30 -10.00 -7.15
N LEU A 588 -11.26 -10.49 -7.95
CA LEU A 588 -12.56 -10.93 -7.43
C LEU A 588 -12.38 -12.08 -6.45
N ALA A 589 -11.58 -13.10 -6.78
CA ALA A 589 -11.33 -14.23 -5.89
C ALA A 589 -10.67 -13.86 -4.54
N VAL A 590 -9.95 -12.72 -4.46
CA VAL A 590 -9.36 -12.20 -3.21
C VAL A 590 -10.41 -11.61 -2.26
N SER A 591 -11.49 -11.05 -2.81
CA SER A 591 -12.39 -10.12 -2.11
C SER A 591 -13.80 -10.67 -1.87
N ILE A 592 -14.12 -11.85 -2.41
CA ILE A 592 -15.40 -12.55 -2.18
C ILE A 592 -15.44 -13.26 -0.83
N THR A 593 -16.63 -13.43 -0.27
CA THR A 593 -16.88 -14.39 0.81
C THR A 593 -16.77 -15.81 0.27
N PHE A 594 -15.79 -16.56 0.76
CA PHE A 594 -15.49 -17.89 0.24
C PHE A 594 -16.63 -18.91 0.42
N SER A 595 -17.38 -18.85 1.53
CA SER A 595 -18.43 -19.83 1.84
C SER A 595 -19.65 -19.73 0.91
N THR A 596 -20.01 -18.53 0.47
CA THR A 596 -21.24 -18.26 -0.29
C THR A 596 -20.96 -17.95 -1.77
N HIS A 597 -19.99 -17.09 -2.07
CA HIS A 597 -19.77 -16.53 -3.42
C HIS A 597 -18.73 -17.28 -4.27
N MET A 598 -18.10 -18.33 -3.72
CA MET A 598 -17.19 -19.19 -4.49
C MET A 598 -17.89 -19.98 -5.59
N GLU A 599 -19.11 -20.46 -5.32
CA GLU A 599 -19.90 -21.21 -6.29
C GLU A 599 -20.38 -20.33 -7.46
N PRO A 600 -20.95 -19.12 -7.23
CA PRO A 600 -21.20 -18.14 -8.28
C PRO A 600 -19.99 -17.81 -9.15
N LEU A 601 -18.80 -17.65 -8.54
CA LEU A 601 -17.56 -17.40 -9.30
C LEU A 601 -17.21 -18.58 -10.23
N LEU A 602 -17.46 -19.81 -9.81
CA LEU A 602 -17.24 -21.01 -10.62
C LEU A 602 -18.34 -21.26 -11.67
N LEU A 603 -19.52 -20.64 -11.56
CA LEU A 603 -20.55 -20.78 -12.59
C LEU A 603 -20.05 -20.32 -13.96
N LEU A 604 -19.22 -19.27 -14.02
CA LEU A 604 -18.58 -18.83 -15.26
C LEU A 604 -17.75 -19.95 -15.91
N VAL A 605 -16.97 -20.68 -15.09
CA VAL A 605 -16.17 -21.80 -15.58
C VAL A 605 -17.08 -22.95 -16.01
N ARG A 606 -18.10 -23.29 -15.20
CA ARG A 606 -19.00 -24.41 -15.45
C ARG A 606 -19.87 -24.22 -16.69
N HIS A 607 -20.32 -23.01 -16.98
CA HIS A 607 -21.08 -22.66 -18.19
C HIS A 607 -20.29 -23.02 -19.46
N HIS A 608 -18.97 -22.80 -19.45
CA HIS A 608 -18.10 -23.03 -20.60
C HIS A 608 -17.42 -24.42 -20.63
N LEU A 609 -17.73 -25.32 -19.68
CA LEU A 609 -17.13 -26.67 -19.64
C LEU A 609 -17.53 -27.52 -20.85
N SER A 610 -18.76 -27.39 -21.37
CA SER A 610 -19.21 -28.11 -22.57
C SER A 610 -18.35 -27.74 -23.79
N SER A 611 -17.96 -26.46 -23.90
CA SER A 611 -17.10 -25.92 -24.95
C SER A 611 -15.61 -26.22 -24.79
N ALA A 612 -15.18 -26.78 -23.65
CA ALA A 612 -13.78 -27.15 -23.36
C ALA A 612 -13.25 -28.34 -24.20
N SER A 613 -14.09 -28.88 -25.09
CA SER A 613 -13.67 -29.77 -26.17
C SER A 613 -12.64 -29.11 -27.09
N SER A 614 -12.72 -27.78 -27.27
CA SER A 614 -11.69 -27.02 -27.98
C SER A 614 -10.44 -26.77 -27.09
N PRO A 615 -9.21 -26.99 -27.59
CA PRO A 615 -7.99 -26.75 -26.81
C PRO A 615 -7.82 -25.29 -26.37
N SER A 616 -8.27 -24.33 -27.18
CA SER A 616 -8.19 -22.89 -26.86
C SER A 616 -9.04 -22.56 -25.63
N VAL A 617 -10.33 -22.91 -25.62
CA VAL A 617 -11.23 -22.67 -24.48
C VAL A 617 -10.72 -23.38 -23.23
N ARG A 618 -10.27 -24.63 -23.36
CA ARG A 618 -9.71 -25.39 -22.23
C ARG A 618 -8.50 -24.69 -21.60
N ASN A 619 -7.60 -24.12 -22.42
CA ASN A 619 -6.45 -23.37 -21.91
C ASN A 619 -6.89 -22.07 -21.22
N LYS A 620 -7.88 -21.35 -21.77
CA LYS A 620 -8.47 -20.15 -21.14
C LYS A 620 -9.09 -20.48 -19.78
N LEU A 621 -9.86 -21.57 -19.68
CA LEU A 621 -10.46 -22.05 -18.43
C LEU A 621 -9.40 -22.48 -17.40
N SER A 622 -8.35 -23.18 -17.83
CA SER A 622 -7.24 -23.55 -16.94
C SER A 622 -6.51 -22.31 -16.40
N GLN A 623 -6.29 -21.28 -17.23
CA GLN A 623 -5.71 -20.02 -16.79
C GLN A 623 -6.61 -19.29 -15.78
N LEU A 624 -7.93 -19.22 -16.03
CA LEU A 624 -8.89 -18.65 -15.07
C LEU A 624 -8.81 -19.33 -13.71
N LEU A 625 -8.83 -20.66 -13.68
CA LEU A 625 -8.75 -21.43 -12.44
C LEU A 625 -7.41 -21.24 -11.71
N GLN A 626 -6.29 -21.12 -12.45
CA GLN A 626 -4.99 -20.81 -11.86
C GLN A 626 -4.96 -19.41 -11.22
N HIS A 627 -5.59 -18.43 -11.87
CA HIS A 627 -5.71 -17.06 -11.34
C HIS A 627 -6.65 -16.98 -10.14
N ALA A 628 -7.80 -17.67 -10.19
CA ALA A 628 -8.67 -17.82 -9.01
C ALA A 628 -7.95 -18.48 -7.85
N ALA A 629 -7.16 -19.54 -8.12
CA ALA A 629 -6.39 -20.21 -7.07
C ALA A 629 -5.44 -19.22 -6.40
N ARG A 630 -4.67 -18.42 -7.17
CA ARG A 630 -3.79 -17.39 -6.61
C ARG A 630 -4.54 -16.35 -5.78
N GLY A 631 -5.72 -15.90 -6.23
CA GLY A 631 -6.55 -14.95 -5.48
C GLY A 631 -7.04 -15.51 -4.14
N LEU A 632 -7.52 -16.75 -4.15
CA LEU A 632 -8.02 -17.43 -2.95
C LEU A 632 -6.95 -17.64 -1.86
N HIS A 633 -5.67 -17.79 -2.24
CA HIS A 633 -4.58 -17.88 -1.25
C HIS A 633 -4.41 -16.60 -0.44
N ALA A 634 -4.75 -15.45 -1.04
CA ALA A 634 -4.68 -14.15 -0.40
C ALA A 634 -6.02 -13.73 0.22
N ASN A 635 -7.07 -14.56 0.12
CA ASN A 635 -8.40 -14.24 0.60
C ASN A 635 -8.50 -14.49 2.13
N PRO A 636 -8.85 -13.48 2.94
CA PRO A 636 -8.96 -13.63 4.40
C PRO A 636 -10.09 -14.55 4.85
N THR A 637 -11.14 -14.72 4.04
CA THR A 637 -12.32 -15.55 4.36
C THR A 637 -12.09 -17.03 4.07
N ALA A 638 -11.06 -17.38 3.28
CA ALA A 638 -10.68 -18.75 2.92
C ALA A 638 -9.93 -19.48 4.07
N ARG A 639 -10.57 -19.53 5.25
CA ARG A 639 -10.06 -20.20 6.45
C ARG A 639 -10.08 -21.74 6.30
N ALA A 640 -9.40 -22.43 7.21
CA ALA A 640 -9.22 -23.89 7.17
C ALA A 640 -10.52 -24.68 7.02
N GLN A 641 -11.54 -24.38 7.84
CA GLN A 641 -12.81 -25.11 7.85
C GLN A 641 -13.66 -24.88 6.60
N PRO A 642 -14.01 -23.64 6.20
CA PRO A 642 -14.73 -23.39 4.94
C PRO A 642 -14.03 -24.00 3.73
N LEU A 643 -12.70 -23.86 3.64
CA LEU A 643 -11.90 -24.43 2.57
C LEU A 643 -12.00 -25.95 2.53
N ALA A 644 -11.84 -26.64 3.66
CA ALA A 644 -11.91 -28.10 3.72
C ALA A 644 -13.31 -28.64 3.37
N VAL A 645 -14.37 -27.99 3.85
CA VAL A 645 -15.77 -28.35 3.53
C VAL A 645 -16.04 -28.17 2.04
N TRP A 646 -15.62 -27.04 1.47
CA TRP A 646 -15.79 -26.75 0.05
C TRP A 646 -14.99 -27.71 -0.83
N VAL A 647 -13.74 -28.01 -0.47
CA VAL A 647 -12.91 -29.01 -1.18
C VAL A 647 -13.57 -30.39 -1.11
N HIS A 648 -14.07 -30.81 0.06
CA HIS A 648 -14.77 -32.09 0.20
C HIS A 648 -16.02 -32.14 -0.70
N ALA A 649 -16.86 -31.11 -0.68
CA ALA A 649 -18.07 -31.04 -1.51
C ALA A 649 -17.73 -31.06 -3.01
N THR A 650 -16.77 -30.24 -3.44
CA THR A 650 -16.36 -30.13 -4.85
C THR A 650 -15.70 -31.42 -5.35
N LEU A 651 -14.82 -32.05 -4.56
CA LEU A 651 -14.21 -33.33 -4.92
C LEU A 651 -15.22 -34.47 -4.93
N SER A 652 -16.10 -34.55 -3.94
CA SER A 652 -17.10 -35.62 -3.86
C SER A 652 -18.07 -35.56 -5.05
N GLY A 653 -18.56 -34.38 -5.39
CA GLY A 653 -19.45 -34.14 -6.54
C GLY A 653 -18.75 -34.26 -7.90
N GLY A 654 -17.54 -33.69 -8.04
CA GLY A 654 -16.76 -33.75 -9.28
C GLY A 654 -16.30 -35.17 -9.62
N LEU A 655 -15.84 -35.94 -8.62
CA LEU A 655 -15.47 -37.35 -8.82
C LEU A 655 -16.68 -38.22 -9.14
N ALA A 656 -17.84 -37.99 -8.52
CA ALA A 656 -19.06 -38.75 -8.83
C ALA A 656 -19.50 -38.53 -10.29
N ARG A 657 -19.44 -37.29 -10.78
CA ARG A 657 -19.73 -36.94 -12.17
C ARG A 657 -18.71 -37.54 -13.15
N GLU A 658 -17.42 -37.49 -12.83
CA GLU A 658 -16.37 -38.12 -13.65
C GLU A 658 -16.53 -39.65 -13.70
N GLU A 659 -16.84 -40.29 -12.58
CA GLU A 659 -17.07 -41.73 -12.48
C GLU A 659 -18.29 -42.18 -13.28
N ALA A 660 -19.38 -41.42 -13.23
CA ALA A 660 -20.57 -41.67 -14.05
C ALA A 660 -20.23 -41.57 -15.55
N ALA A 661 -19.54 -40.51 -15.97
CA ALA A 661 -19.10 -40.34 -17.36
C ALA A 661 -18.14 -41.45 -17.81
N ARG A 662 -17.26 -41.91 -16.91
CA ARG A 662 -16.34 -43.03 -17.17
C ARG A 662 -17.08 -44.37 -17.28
N ALA A 663 -18.08 -44.61 -16.44
CA ALA A 663 -18.91 -45.81 -16.48
C ALA A 663 -19.72 -45.87 -17.78
N GLN A 664 -20.31 -44.76 -18.20
CA GLN A 664 -21.01 -44.64 -19.48
C GLN A 664 -20.06 -44.89 -20.67
N ALA A 665 -18.86 -44.30 -20.65
CA ALA A 665 -17.87 -44.54 -21.70
C ALA A 665 -17.43 -46.01 -21.78
N LYS A 666 -17.26 -46.68 -20.63
CA LYS A 666 -16.95 -48.12 -20.58
C LYS A 666 -18.09 -48.97 -21.13
N ALA A 667 -19.33 -48.67 -20.74
CA ALA A 667 -20.52 -49.35 -21.24
C ALA A 667 -20.71 -49.19 -22.76
N ALA A 668 -20.43 -48.00 -23.30
CA ALA A 668 -20.47 -47.75 -24.74
C ALA A 668 -19.42 -48.56 -25.51
N VAL A 669 -18.19 -48.69 -24.96
CA VAL A 669 -17.15 -49.54 -25.54
C VAL A 669 -17.53 -51.02 -25.46
N GLU A 670 -18.08 -51.48 -24.32
CA GLU A 670 -18.53 -52.86 -24.15
C GLU A 670 -19.70 -53.21 -25.09
N ALA A 671 -20.65 -52.29 -25.29
CA ALA A 671 -21.73 -52.43 -26.26
C ALA A 671 -21.21 -52.49 -27.71
N ALA A 672 -20.19 -51.69 -28.05
CA ALA A 672 -19.54 -51.73 -29.35
C ALA A 672 -18.72 -53.01 -29.58
N MET A 673 -18.19 -53.63 -28.51
CA MET A 673 -17.49 -54.92 -28.54
C MET A 673 -18.42 -56.14 -28.55
N GLY A 674 -19.74 -55.92 -28.44
CA GLY A 674 -20.78 -56.95 -28.31
C GLY A 674 -20.72 -58.14 -29.27
N PRO A 675 -20.52 -57.99 -30.61
CA PRO A 675 -20.58 -59.13 -31.51
C PRO A 675 -19.25 -59.91 -31.63
N VAL A 676 -18.26 -59.69 -30.75
CA VAL A 676 -16.93 -60.37 -30.82
C VAL A 676 -16.74 -61.41 -29.70
N ALA A 677 -17.73 -61.58 -28.82
CA ALA A 677 -17.66 -62.51 -27.68
C ALA A 677 -17.53 -64.01 -28.08
N GLY A 678 -17.74 -64.37 -29.35
CA GLY A 678 -17.67 -65.75 -29.84
C GLY A 678 -16.35 -66.22 -30.46
N LEU A 679 -15.34 -65.35 -30.65
CA LEU A 679 -14.09 -65.73 -31.33
C LEU A 679 -12.91 -65.83 -30.36
N GLY A 680 -12.07 -66.87 -30.52
CA GLY A 680 -10.98 -67.21 -29.59
C GLY A 680 -9.91 -66.11 -29.42
N LYS A 681 -9.26 -66.10 -28.25
CA LYS A 681 -8.32 -65.08 -27.72
C LYS A 681 -7.27 -64.53 -28.71
N ARG A 682 -6.89 -65.29 -29.74
CA ARG A 682 -5.89 -64.90 -30.73
C ARG A 682 -6.46 -64.08 -31.90
N ASN A 683 -7.73 -64.33 -32.27
CA ASN A 683 -8.44 -63.55 -33.29
C ASN A 683 -9.11 -62.30 -32.71
N GLN A 684 -9.30 -62.23 -31.38
CA GLN A 684 -9.78 -61.02 -30.71
C GLN A 684 -8.79 -59.86 -30.83
N VAL A 685 -7.48 -60.09 -30.72
CA VAL A 685 -6.49 -59.00 -30.81
C VAL A 685 -6.40 -58.44 -32.25
N ALA A 686 -6.54 -59.29 -33.26
CA ALA A 686 -6.57 -58.88 -34.67
C ALA A 686 -7.89 -58.20 -35.07
N ALA A 687 -9.03 -58.69 -34.58
CA ALA A 687 -10.33 -58.06 -34.79
C ALA A 687 -10.47 -56.73 -34.03
N VAL A 688 -9.92 -56.63 -32.81
CA VAL A 688 -9.86 -55.39 -32.01
C VAL A 688 -8.93 -54.38 -32.67
N GLY A 689 -7.79 -54.80 -33.23
CA GLY A 689 -6.92 -53.93 -34.03
C GLY A 689 -7.61 -53.38 -35.29
N SER A 690 -8.37 -54.21 -36.00
CA SER A 690 -9.16 -53.82 -37.18
C SER A 690 -10.33 -52.90 -36.84
N VAL A 691 -11.04 -53.13 -35.73
CA VAL A 691 -12.17 -52.29 -35.27
C VAL A 691 -11.69 -50.97 -34.66
N LEU A 692 -10.57 -50.96 -33.92
CA LEU A 692 -9.94 -49.71 -33.46
C LEU A 692 -9.35 -48.91 -34.63
N GLN A 693 -8.74 -49.55 -35.63
CA GLN A 693 -8.24 -48.84 -36.80
C GLN A 693 -9.38 -48.35 -37.71
N ALA A 694 -10.51 -49.06 -37.79
CA ALA A 694 -11.70 -48.60 -38.52
C ALA A 694 -12.43 -47.45 -37.78
N THR A 695 -12.47 -47.46 -36.45
CA THR A 695 -13.04 -46.35 -35.66
C THR A 695 -12.11 -45.13 -35.59
N VAL A 696 -10.79 -45.32 -35.64
CA VAL A 696 -9.81 -44.22 -35.71
C VAL A 696 -9.67 -43.65 -37.13
N SER A 697 -9.78 -44.48 -38.18
CA SER A 697 -9.65 -44.04 -39.59
C SER A 697 -10.96 -43.57 -40.25
N GLN A 698 -12.13 -43.80 -39.63
CA GLN A 698 -13.40 -43.20 -40.07
C GLN A 698 -13.71 -41.83 -39.44
N SER A 699 -12.80 -41.26 -38.63
CA SER A 699 -12.93 -39.87 -38.16
C SER A 699 -12.74 -38.83 -39.27
N GLY A 700 -12.35 -39.24 -40.48
CA GLY A 700 -12.18 -38.35 -41.63
C GLY A 700 -13.44 -38.02 -42.43
N LYS A 701 -14.43 -38.93 -42.53
CA LYS A 701 -15.68 -38.71 -43.31
C LYS A 701 -16.79 -39.67 -42.85
N ALA A 702 -17.39 -39.41 -41.70
CA ALA A 702 -18.67 -40.01 -41.32
C ALA A 702 -19.69 -38.92 -41.02
N LYS A 703 -20.85 -39.02 -41.66
CA LYS A 703 -21.99 -38.10 -41.62
C LYS A 703 -22.43 -37.78 -40.19
N LYS A 704 -22.86 -36.52 -39.99
CA LYS A 704 -23.69 -36.01 -38.88
C LYS A 704 -24.55 -37.13 -38.25
N GLY A 705 -24.21 -37.56 -37.05
CA GLY A 705 -24.96 -38.53 -36.27
C GLY A 705 -24.71 -38.32 -34.78
N ALA A 706 -25.74 -37.86 -34.07
CA ALA A 706 -25.87 -37.64 -32.63
C ALA A 706 -24.81 -36.72 -31.97
N ALA A 707 -25.13 -35.43 -31.84
CA ALA A 707 -24.44 -34.55 -30.90
C ALA A 707 -24.56 -35.16 -29.49
N ARG A 708 -23.44 -35.45 -28.82
CA ARG A 708 -23.43 -35.75 -27.38
C ARG A 708 -24.11 -34.59 -26.64
N SER A 709 -24.96 -34.89 -25.66
CA SER A 709 -25.61 -33.86 -24.84
C SER A 709 -24.57 -32.89 -24.27
N GLU A 710 -24.90 -31.61 -24.18
CA GLU A 710 -24.02 -30.59 -23.59
C GLU A 710 -23.57 -30.98 -22.18
N GLU A 711 -24.44 -31.64 -21.42
CA GLU A 711 -24.16 -32.17 -20.08
C GLU A 711 -23.11 -33.29 -20.09
N GLU A 712 -23.16 -34.19 -21.07
CA GLU A 712 -22.16 -35.25 -21.23
C GLU A 712 -20.80 -34.68 -21.59
N GLN A 713 -20.77 -33.61 -22.41
CA GLN A 713 -19.52 -32.93 -22.76
C GLN A 713 -18.94 -32.18 -21.56
N ALA A 714 -19.77 -31.48 -20.79
CA ALA A 714 -19.34 -30.83 -19.55
C ALA A 714 -18.79 -31.84 -18.53
N ALA A 715 -19.45 -32.99 -18.38
CA ALA A 715 -19.01 -34.05 -17.45
C ALA A 715 -17.63 -34.64 -17.81
N LEU A 716 -17.24 -34.62 -19.09
CA LEU A 716 -15.89 -35.04 -19.51
C LEU A 716 -14.80 -34.05 -19.07
N HIS A 717 -15.13 -32.76 -18.93
CA HIS A 717 -14.18 -31.70 -18.60
C HIS A 717 -14.25 -31.22 -17.14
N GLU A 718 -15.13 -31.82 -16.33
CA GLU A 718 -15.25 -31.58 -14.89
C GLU A 718 -13.92 -31.78 -14.14
N TYR A 719 -12.97 -32.55 -14.70
CA TYR A 719 -11.63 -32.72 -14.14
C TYR A 719 -10.90 -31.38 -13.94
N LEU A 720 -11.23 -30.33 -14.70
CA LEU A 720 -10.63 -29.00 -14.50
C LEU A 720 -10.98 -28.42 -13.12
N VAL A 721 -12.23 -28.61 -12.67
CA VAL A 721 -12.70 -28.18 -11.35
C VAL A 721 -12.09 -29.07 -10.26
N VAL A 722 -11.97 -30.37 -10.52
CA VAL A 722 -11.29 -31.32 -9.61
C VAL A 722 -9.81 -30.95 -9.45
N ASP A 723 -9.10 -30.65 -10.54
CA ASP A 723 -7.70 -30.22 -10.53
C ASP A 723 -7.53 -28.94 -9.72
N PHE A 724 -8.43 -27.98 -9.90
CA PHE A 724 -8.46 -26.75 -9.13
C PHE A 724 -8.66 -26.99 -7.62
N ALA A 725 -9.63 -27.83 -7.23
CA ALA A 725 -9.86 -28.17 -5.83
C ALA A 725 -8.67 -28.91 -5.21
N LEU A 726 -8.04 -29.85 -5.94
CA LEU A 726 -6.84 -30.56 -5.49
C LEU A 726 -5.64 -29.61 -5.39
N GLN A 727 -5.52 -28.64 -6.30
CA GLN A 727 -4.47 -27.63 -6.25
C GLN A 727 -4.60 -26.76 -5.00
N LEU A 728 -5.82 -26.26 -4.71
CA LEU A 728 -6.12 -25.50 -3.49
C LEU A 728 -5.85 -26.29 -2.21
N LEU A 729 -6.21 -27.58 -2.20
CA LEU A 729 -5.91 -28.46 -1.07
C LEU A 729 -4.40 -28.60 -0.85
N TYR A 730 -3.65 -28.90 -1.92
CA TYR A 730 -2.21 -29.10 -1.84
C TYR A 730 -1.49 -27.84 -1.33
N SER A 731 -1.81 -26.68 -1.88
CA SER A 731 -1.21 -25.42 -1.48
C SER A 731 -1.67 -24.96 -0.10
N GLY A 732 -2.93 -25.19 0.25
CA GLY A 732 -3.49 -25.00 1.58
C GLY A 732 -2.74 -25.81 2.65
N MET A 733 -2.39 -27.07 2.37
CA MET A 733 -1.61 -27.91 3.28
C MET A 733 -0.13 -27.51 3.35
N LYS A 734 0.46 -27.07 2.23
CA LYS A 734 1.90 -26.78 2.16
C LYS A 734 2.27 -25.40 2.75
N HIS A 735 1.45 -24.39 2.49
CA HIS A 735 1.76 -22.99 2.78
C HIS A 735 0.56 -22.17 3.30
N GLY A 736 -0.63 -22.77 3.41
CA GLY A 736 -1.87 -22.04 3.70
C GLY A 736 -2.54 -22.42 5.03
N ALA A 737 -3.84 -22.12 5.13
CA ALA A 737 -4.63 -22.28 6.36
C ALA A 737 -4.74 -23.73 6.87
N LEU A 738 -4.46 -24.72 6.02
CA LEU A 738 -4.46 -26.15 6.38
C LEU A 738 -3.06 -26.66 6.75
N ALA A 739 -2.06 -25.79 6.84
CA ALA A 739 -0.72 -26.14 7.27
C ALA A 739 -0.66 -26.26 8.79
N GLY A 740 -0.31 -27.44 9.30
CA GLY A 740 -0.12 -27.66 10.73
C GLY A 740 -0.47 -29.07 11.19
N LYS A 741 -0.09 -29.39 12.42
CA LYS A 741 -0.41 -30.67 13.10
C LYS A 741 -1.45 -30.49 14.21
N ALA A 742 -2.20 -29.39 14.19
CA ALA A 742 -3.25 -29.13 15.17
C ALA A 742 -4.40 -30.14 15.03
N ALA A 743 -4.96 -30.58 16.15
CA ALA A 743 -6.01 -31.61 16.17
C ALA A 743 -7.26 -31.21 15.35
N ALA A 744 -7.64 -29.93 15.38
CA ALA A 744 -8.76 -29.41 14.58
C ALA A 744 -8.52 -29.56 13.07
N THR A 745 -7.31 -29.21 12.59
CA THR A 745 -6.93 -29.34 11.18
C THR A 745 -6.86 -30.80 10.75
N LEU A 746 -6.36 -31.68 11.62
CA LEU A 746 -6.32 -33.13 11.35
C LEU A 746 -7.72 -33.72 11.20
N GLY A 747 -8.68 -33.29 12.03
CA GLY A 747 -10.09 -33.70 11.91
C GLY A 747 -10.74 -33.28 10.60
N LEU A 748 -10.37 -32.11 10.05
CA LEU A 748 -10.84 -31.64 8.74
C LEU A 748 -10.22 -32.40 7.56
N LEU A 749 -8.98 -32.86 7.71
CA LEU A 749 -8.23 -33.56 6.66
C LEU A 749 -8.55 -35.06 6.59
N ASP A 750 -8.88 -35.71 7.71
CA ASP A 750 -9.19 -37.14 7.77
C ASP A 750 -10.27 -37.61 6.76
N PRO A 751 -11.44 -36.94 6.61
CA PRO A 751 -12.46 -37.36 5.64
C PRO A 751 -12.04 -37.18 4.17
N LEU A 752 -10.99 -36.41 3.89
CA LEU A 752 -10.49 -36.22 2.53
C LEU A 752 -9.64 -37.40 2.05
N VAL A 753 -9.07 -38.21 2.94
CA VAL A 753 -8.17 -39.32 2.57
C VAL A 753 -8.87 -40.34 1.66
N PRO A 754 -10.07 -40.87 1.98
CA PRO A 754 -10.76 -41.81 1.09
C PRO A 754 -11.12 -41.20 -0.27
N LEU A 755 -11.46 -39.91 -0.31
CA LEU A 755 -11.76 -39.18 -1.55
C LEU A 755 -10.52 -39.05 -2.43
N LEU A 756 -9.36 -38.76 -1.86
CA LEU A 756 -8.09 -38.71 -2.60
C LEU A 756 -7.67 -40.08 -3.13
N VAL A 757 -7.89 -41.15 -2.36
CA VAL A 757 -7.66 -42.53 -2.84
C VAL A 757 -8.60 -42.86 -4.00
N ARG A 758 -9.84 -42.35 -3.99
CA ARG A 758 -10.78 -42.45 -5.12
C ARG A 758 -10.29 -41.65 -6.34
N ALA A 759 -9.77 -40.44 -6.13
CA ALA A 759 -9.22 -39.57 -7.18
C ALA A 759 -8.03 -40.19 -7.95
N LEU A 760 -7.31 -41.15 -7.37
CA LEU A 760 -6.27 -41.92 -8.09
C LEU A 760 -6.82 -42.73 -9.29
N ARG A 761 -8.14 -42.91 -9.40
CA ARG A 761 -8.79 -43.64 -10.50
C ARG A 761 -9.21 -42.75 -11.67
N CYS A 762 -9.04 -41.43 -11.56
CA CYS A 762 -9.43 -40.48 -12.59
C CYS A 762 -8.72 -40.74 -13.92
N ARG A 763 -9.38 -40.40 -15.03
CA ARG A 763 -8.80 -40.50 -16.38
C ARG A 763 -7.68 -39.50 -16.63
N HIS A 764 -7.77 -38.31 -16.02
CA HIS A 764 -6.83 -37.21 -16.25
C HIS A 764 -5.56 -37.35 -15.40
N ALA A 765 -4.40 -37.30 -16.05
CA ALA A 765 -3.10 -37.44 -15.38
C ALA A 765 -2.81 -36.29 -14.40
N GLY A 766 -3.28 -35.07 -14.68
CA GLY A 766 -3.10 -33.92 -13.78
C GLY A 766 -3.75 -34.15 -12.40
N SER A 767 -5.00 -34.63 -12.40
CA SER A 767 -5.76 -34.92 -11.17
C SER A 767 -5.08 -36.00 -10.35
N VAL A 768 -4.63 -37.07 -11.01
CA VAL A 768 -3.92 -38.16 -10.35
C VAL A 768 -2.59 -37.66 -9.76
N THR A 769 -1.85 -36.81 -10.48
CA THR A 769 -0.58 -36.22 -10.00
C THR A 769 -0.82 -35.38 -8.74
N LEU A 770 -1.82 -34.50 -8.75
CA LEU A 770 -2.15 -33.65 -7.61
C LEU A 770 -2.67 -34.48 -6.41
N ALA A 771 -3.48 -35.50 -6.66
CA ALA A 771 -3.94 -36.42 -5.63
C ALA A 771 -2.77 -37.20 -4.99
N LEU A 772 -1.81 -37.69 -5.78
CA LEU A 772 -0.59 -38.34 -5.28
C LEU A 772 0.23 -37.40 -4.41
N ARG A 773 0.37 -36.12 -4.80
CA ARG A 773 1.08 -35.10 -4.01
C ARG A 773 0.38 -34.79 -2.70
N CYS A 774 -0.95 -34.65 -2.71
CA CYS A 774 -1.75 -34.46 -1.51
C CYS A 774 -1.59 -35.64 -0.55
N LEU A 775 -1.74 -36.87 -1.04
CA LEU A 775 -1.57 -38.08 -0.23
C LEU A 775 -0.14 -38.21 0.31
N THR A 776 0.89 -37.89 -0.47
CA THR A 776 2.28 -37.96 -0.03
C THR A 776 2.53 -37.02 1.16
N TYR A 777 1.92 -35.84 1.15
CA TYR A 777 1.98 -34.92 2.29
C TYR A 777 1.19 -35.46 3.50
N MET A 778 -0.04 -35.93 3.29
CA MET A 778 -0.92 -36.42 4.35
C MET A 778 -0.39 -37.68 5.03
N VAL A 779 0.35 -38.55 4.34
CA VAL A 779 0.95 -39.76 4.94
C VAL A 779 1.95 -39.43 6.06
N SER A 780 2.53 -38.23 6.05
CA SER A 780 3.40 -37.76 7.15
C SER A 780 2.65 -37.22 8.38
N LEU A 781 1.31 -37.20 8.32
CA LEU A 781 0.43 -36.72 9.39
C LEU A 781 -0.23 -37.90 10.13
N PRO A 782 -0.46 -37.80 11.46
CA PRO A 782 -1.08 -38.86 12.24
C PRO A 782 -2.61 -38.89 12.02
N LEU A 783 -3.08 -39.41 10.89
CA LEU A 783 -4.49 -39.53 10.52
C LEU A 783 -4.98 -40.97 10.67
N ALA A 784 -6.15 -41.18 11.28
CA ALA A 784 -6.70 -42.52 11.54
C ALA A 784 -7.16 -43.23 10.25
N SER A 785 -7.74 -42.48 9.31
CA SER A 785 -8.23 -42.99 8.03
C SER A 785 -7.11 -43.57 7.14
N LEU A 786 -5.85 -43.15 7.31
CA LEU A 786 -4.71 -43.64 6.53
C LEU A 786 -4.51 -45.15 6.71
N ALA A 787 -4.66 -45.65 7.94
CA ALA A 787 -4.48 -47.07 8.24
C ALA A 787 -5.51 -47.94 7.49
N SER A 788 -6.78 -47.50 7.47
CA SER A 788 -7.87 -48.19 6.77
C SER A 788 -7.75 -48.09 5.24
N SER A 789 -7.27 -46.95 4.73
CA SER A 789 -7.20 -46.68 3.29
C SER A 789 -5.90 -47.17 2.62
N ALA A 790 -4.89 -47.58 3.40
CA ALA A 790 -3.56 -47.98 2.91
C ALA A 790 -3.62 -49.12 1.88
N ALA A 791 -4.44 -50.15 2.11
CA ALA A 791 -4.56 -51.29 1.19
C ALA A 791 -5.17 -50.87 -0.16
N ALA A 792 -6.23 -50.04 -0.13
CA ALA A 792 -6.86 -49.50 -1.32
C ALA A 792 -5.90 -48.56 -2.09
N MET A 793 -5.14 -47.74 -1.37
CA MET A 793 -4.12 -46.85 -1.92
C MET A 793 -3.03 -47.63 -2.67
N SER A 794 -2.44 -48.66 -2.03
CA SER A 794 -1.42 -49.52 -2.67
C SER A 794 -1.95 -50.21 -3.93
N LYS A 795 -3.19 -50.72 -3.90
CA LYS A 795 -3.83 -51.37 -5.06
C LYS A 795 -4.02 -50.39 -6.22
N ASN A 796 -4.54 -49.19 -5.94
CA ASN A 796 -4.75 -48.15 -6.94
C ASN A 796 -3.40 -47.68 -7.52
N VAL A 797 -2.40 -47.39 -6.69
CA VAL A 797 -1.05 -47.02 -7.14
C VAL A 797 -0.41 -48.12 -8.00
N SER A 798 -0.53 -49.38 -7.60
CA SER A 798 -0.01 -50.51 -8.40
C SER A 798 -0.71 -50.62 -9.76
N SER A 799 -2.01 -50.33 -9.82
CA SER A 799 -2.75 -50.30 -11.09
C SER A 799 -2.34 -49.11 -11.98
N LEU A 800 -1.97 -47.98 -11.38
CA LEU A 800 -1.44 -46.82 -12.09
C LEU A 800 -0.06 -47.13 -12.67
N LEU A 801 0.85 -47.70 -11.88
CA LEU A 801 2.21 -48.04 -12.34
C LEU A 801 2.20 -49.02 -13.52
N LYS A 802 1.25 -49.96 -13.57
CA LYS A 802 1.06 -50.88 -14.72
C LYS A 802 0.65 -50.19 -16.03
N ARG A 803 0.10 -48.98 -15.97
CA ARG A 803 -0.35 -48.20 -17.15
C ARG A 803 0.73 -47.27 -17.68
N VAL A 804 1.77 -47.02 -16.90
CA VAL A 804 2.85 -46.10 -17.23
C VAL A 804 3.93 -46.86 -18.01
N PRO A 805 4.50 -46.28 -19.08
CA PRO A 805 5.53 -46.95 -19.88
C PRO A 805 6.84 -47.12 -19.10
N ASP A 806 7.32 -46.05 -18.46
CA ASP A 806 8.67 -45.98 -17.88
C ASP A 806 8.67 -45.47 -16.44
N ALA A 807 9.67 -45.92 -15.65
CA ALA A 807 9.85 -45.49 -14.27
C ALA A 807 10.20 -43.99 -14.13
N SER A 808 10.76 -43.38 -15.17
CA SER A 808 11.08 -41.93 -15.23
C SER A 808 9.85 -41.05 -15.39
N HIS A 809 8.70 -41.60 -15.76
CA HIS A 809 7.50 -40.83 -16.01
C HIS A 809 7.06 -40.05 -14.74
N PRO A 810 6.66 -38.76 -14.82
CA PRO A 810 6.33 -37.94 -13.65
C PRO A 810 5.30 -38.57 -12.70
N LEU A 811 4.26 -39.24 -13.24
CA LEU A 811 3.29 -40.00 -12.44
C LEU A 811 3.93 -41.16 -11.66
N ALA A 812 4.87 -41.90 -12.26
CA ALA A 812 5.56 -42.98 -11.57
C ALA A 812 6.44 -42.42 -10.45
N GLN A 813 7.12 -41.30 -10.69
CA GLN A 813 7.92 -40.61 -9.69
C GLN A 813 7.10 -40.17 -8.47
N GLU A 814 5.93 -39.55 -8.67
CA GLU A 814 5.04 -39.20 -7.55
C GLU A 814 4.47 -40.45 -6.85
N ALA A 815 4.13 -41.49 -7.59
CA ALA A 815 3.69 -42.76 -7.02
C ALA A 815 4.78 -43.41 -6.14
N PHE A 816 6.05 -43.37 -6.56
CA PHE A 816 7.16 -43.88 -5.76
C PHE A 816 7.38 -43.05 -4.47
N ARG A 817 7.22 -41.73 -4.52
CA ARG A 817 7.28 -40.88 -3.31
C ARG A 817 6.17 -41.25 -2.32
N LEU A 818 4.96 -41.46 -2.82
CA LEU A 818 3.84 -41.89 -1.99
C LEU A 818 4.13 -43.27 -1.35
N LEU A 819 4.58 -44.25 -2.14
CA LEU A 819 4.94 -45.58 -1.63
C LEU A 819 6.07 -45.51 -0.60
N ALA A 820 7.08 -44.67 -0.82
CA ALA A 820 8.16 -44.45 0.13
C ALA A 820 7.65 -43.86 1.45
N GLY A 821 6.75 -42.86 1.37
CA GLY A 821 6.09 -42.29 2.54
C GLY A 821 5.26 -43.33 3.30
N MET A 822 4.48 -44.14 2.58
CA MET A 822 3.68 -45.21 3.19
C MET A 822 4.55 -46.25 3.89
N LEU A 823 5.70 -46.61 3.32
CA LEU A 823 6.63 -47.55 3.96
C LEU A 823 7.23 -46.99 5.24
N ARG A 824 7.51 -45.68 5.29
CA ARG A 824 8.16 -45.04 6.43
C ARG A 824 7.19 -44.77 7.59
N GLU A 825 6.00 -44.26 7.29
CA GLU A 825 5.07 -43.73 8.30
C GLU A 825 3.91 -44.70 8.61
N CYS A 826 3.45 -45.51 7.65
CA CYS A 826 2.30 -46.40 7.83
C CYS A 826 2.72 -47.81 8.24
N SER A 827 2.55 -48.16 9.52
CA SER A 827 2.83 -49.51 10.03
C SER A 827 1.94 -50.60 9.41
N THR A 828 0.68 -50.28 9.07
CA THR A 828 -0.27 -51.22 8.46
C THR A 828 0.06 -51.60 7.01
N TYR A 829 0.85 -50.78 6.31
CA TYR A 829 1.23 -51.07 4.94
C TYR A 829 2.38 -52.10 4.91
N GLN A 830 2.08 -53.28 4.38
CA GLN A 830 3.07 -54.33 4.11
C GLN A 830 3.04 -54.66 2.61
N PRO A 831 4.07 -54.29 1.82
CA PRO A 831 4.12 -54.66 0.42
C PRO A 831 4.31 -56.16 0.26
N SER A 832 3.71 -56.76 -0.77
CA SER A 832 4.01 -58.16 -1.09
C SER A 832 5.44 -58.30 -1.65
N THR A 833 6.07 -59.45 -1.44
CA THR A 833 7.43 -59.72 -1.96
C THR A 833 7.49 -59.60 -3.48
N SER A 834 6.43 -59.99 -4.19
CA SER A 834 6.33 -59.85 -5.65
C SER A 834 6.20 -58.40 -6.10
N GLN A 835 5.44 -57.58 -5.37
CA GLN A 835 5.31 -56.14 -5.63
C GLN A 835 6.66 -55.44 -5.41
N LEU A 836 7.34 -55.72 -4.30
CA LEU A 836 8.63 -55.11 -3.98
C LEU A 836 9.71 -55.49 -5.00
N ARG A 837 9.78 -56.77 -5.38
CA ARG A 837 10.66 -57.23 -6.47
C ARG A 837 10.41 -56.45 -7.74
N HIS A 838 9.16 -56.40 -8.20
CA HIS A 838 8.82 -55.69 -9.43
C HIS A 838 9.18 -54.20 -9.36
N LEU A 839 8.92 -53.53 -8.23
CA LEU A 839 9.26 -52.12 -8.03
C LEU A 839 10.77 -51.89 -8.09
N LEU A 840 11.58 -52.67 -7.37
CA LEU A 840 13.04 -52.50 -7.37
C LEU A 840 13.64 -52.83 -8.74
N THR A 841 13.22 -53.92 -9.38
CA THR A 841 13.71 -54.27 -10.71
C THR A 841 13.34 -53.21 -11.74
N TRP A 842 12.12 -52.68 -11.69
CA TRP A 842 11.66 -51.69 -12.66
C TRP A 842 12.29 -50.30 -12.43
N LEU A 843 12.39 -49.86 -11.18
CA LEU A 843 12.98 -48.57 -10.80
C LEU A 843 14.47 -48.51 -11.14
N PHE A 844 15.19 -49.62 -10.99
CA PHE A 844 16.63 -49.73 -11.27
C PHE A 844 16.93 -50.50 -12.57
N ALA A 845 15.95 -50.67 -13.47
CA ALA A 845 16.15 -51.32 -14.76
C ALA A 845 17.14 -50.52 -15.63
N ASP A 846 17.02 -49.20 -15.62
CA ASP A 846 17.92 -48.30 -16.36
C ASP A 846 19.07 -47.82 -15.46
N ARG A 847 20.09 -48.68 -15.37
CA ARG A 847 21.30 -48.45 -14.55
C ARG A 847 22.19 -47.32 -15.08
N ASN A 848 21.96 -46.82 -16.30
CA ASN A 848 22.85 -45.90 -17.02
C ASN A 848 22.26 -44.50 -17.29
N ALA A 849 21.01 -44.21 -16.91
CA ALA A 849 20.40 -42.90 -17.11
C ALA A 849 20.94 -41.81 -16.16
N ASP A 850 21.95 -41.05 -16.55
CA ASP A 850 22.62 -40.01 -15.74
C ASP A 850 21.76 -38.78 -15.36
N SER A 851 20.44 -38.79 -15.55
CA SER A 851 19.57 -37.68 -15.14
C SER A 851 19.42 -37.61 -13.60
N SER A 852 20.23 -36.75 -12.97
CA SER A 852 20.27 -36.53 -11.52
C SER A 852 18.93 -36.12 -10.88
N THR A 853 18.01 -35.50 -11.64
CA THR A 853 16.68 -35.06 -11.18
C THR A 853 15.64 -36.17 -11.07
N ASP A 854 15.76 -37.24 -11.86
CA ASP A 854 14.72 -38.28 -11.96
C ASP A 854 14.90 -39.43 -10.95
N ARG A 855 15.99 -39.41 -10.18
CA ARG A 855 16.31 -40.47 -9.20
C ARG A 855 15.93 -40.14 -7.76
N GLY A 856 15.43 -38.94 -7.48
CA GLY A 856 15.06 -38.53 -6.12
C GLY A 856 14.00 -39.43 -5.48
N ALA A 857 12.94 -39.79 -6.23
CA ALA A 857 11.92 -40.70 -5.72
C ALA A 857 12.44 -42.13 -5.57
N ALA A 858 13.35 -42.55 -6.45
CA ALA A 858 13.99 -43.86 -6.40
C ALA A 858 14.78 -44.05 -5.11
N PHE A 859 15.62 -43.06 -4.75
CA PHE A 859 16.38 -43.10 -3.51
C PHE A 859 15.50 -42.93 -2.27
N ALA A 860 14.41 -42.15 -2.34
CA ALA A 860 13.44 -42.06 -1.25
C ALA A 860 12.81 -43.43 -0.97
N LEU A 861 12.42 -44.17 -2.03
CA LEU A 861 11.89 -45.52 -1.89
C LEU A 861 12.94 -46.49 -1.35
N LEU A 862 14.17 -46.47 -1.88
CA LEU A 862 15.26 -47.32 -1.40
C LEU A 862 15.56 -47.09 0.08
N ARG A 863 15.63 -45.83 0.53
CA ARG A 863 15.81 -45.50 1.96
C ARG A 863 14.67 -45.99 2.83
N ALA A 864 13.43 -45.89 2.34
CA ALA A 864 12.27 -46.40 3.07
C ALA A 864 12.30 -47.94 3.19
N VAL A 865 12.74 -48.63 2.14
CA VAL A 865 12.96 -50.09 2.15
C VAL A 865 14.06 -50.47 3.14
N LEU A 866 15.19 -49.77 3.14
CA LEU A 866 16.31 -50.01 4.06
C LEU A 866 15.92 -49.73 5.51
N GLY A 867 15.23 -48.62 5.77
CA GLY A 867 14.77 -48.24 7.12
C GLY A 867 13.81 -49.23 7.74
N ARG A 868 13.00 -49.91 6.92
CA ARG A 868 12.07 -50.96 7.37
C ARG A 868 12.70 -52.36 7.38
N ARG A 869 13.98 -52.49 6.99
CA ARG A 869 14.77 -53.73 6.99
C ARG A 869 14.11 -54.87 6.21
N LEU A 870 13.54 -54.57 5.03
CA LEU A 870 12.90 -55.57 4.18
C LEU A 870 13.96 -56.40 3.44
N VAL A 871 14.08 -57.68 3.78
CA VAL A 871 15.11 -58.58 3.24
C VAL A 871 14.61 -59.27 1.98
N VAL A 872 15.09 -58.83 0.81
CA VAL A 872 14.73 -59.38 -0.50
C VAL A 872 15.99 -59.41 -1.39
N PRO A 873 16.23 -60.47 -2.22
CA PRO A 873 17.46 -60.59 -3.02
C PRO A 873 17.82 -59.36 -3.87
N GLU A 874 16.81 -58.72 -4.46
CA GLU A 874 16.99 -57.56 -5.35
C GLU A 874 17.58 -56.35 -4.62
N VAL A 875 17.39 -56.23 -3.29
CA VAL A 875 18.03 -55.17 -2.50
C VAL A 875 19.55 -55.31 -2.56
N TYR A 876 20.08 -56.54 -2.47
CA TYR A 876 21.53 -56.77 -2.53
C TYR A 876 22.10 -56.40 -3.90
N ASP A 877 21.38 -56.71 -4.99
CA ASP A 877 21.79 -56.36 -6.36
C ASP A 877 21.78 -54.84 -6.60
N VAL A 878 20.78 -54.15 -6.03
CA VAL A 878 20.70 -52.69 -6.07
C VAL A 878 21.82 -52.06 -5.27
N MET A 879 22.12 -52.55 -4.06
CA MET A 879 23.20 -52.01 -3.23
C MET A 879 24.59 -52.21 -3.86
N ALA A 880 24.79 -53.32 -4.56
CA ALA A 880 26.00 -53.54 -5.36
C ALA A 880 26.14 -52.55 -6.53
N TRP A 881 25.05 -51.93 -6.99
CA TRP A 881 25.09 -50.83 -7.96
C TRP A 881 25.22 -49.44 -7.30
N VAL A 882 24.54 -49.22 -6.18
CA VAL A 882 24.63 -47.98 -5.38
C VAL A 882 26.07 -47.68 -4.96
N GLN A 883 26.87 -48.71 -4.63
CA GLN A 883 28.29 -48.53 -4.32
C GLN A 883 29.11 -48.00 -5.52
N PHE A 884 28.80 -48.41 -6.76
CA PHE A 884 29.48 -47.89 -7.95
C PHE A 884 29.06 -46.43 -8.19
N LEU A 885 27.77 -46.14 -8.04
CA LEU A 885 27.23 -44.80 -8.25
C LEU A 885 27.75 -43.79 -7.21
N MET A 886 28.02 -44.24 -5.98
CA MET A 886 28.66 -43.43 -4.94
C MET A 886 30.01 -42.87 -5.39
N VAL A 887 30.77 -43.61 -6.20
CA VAL A 887 32.11 -43.22 -6.67
C VAL A 887 32.04 -42.49 -8.01
N GLN A 888 31.24 -43.00 -8.96
CA GLN A 888 31.26 -42.57 -10.36
C GLN A 888 30.32 -41.39 -10.67
N SER A 889 29.33 -41.08 -9.83
CA SER A 889 28.35 -40.04 -10.14
C SER A 889 28.98 -38.64 -10.16
N ALA A 890 28.63 -37.82 -11.16
CA ALA A 890 29.04 -36.42 -11.22
C ALA A 890 28.38 -35.54 -10.14
N SER A 891 27.17 -35.88 -9.68
CA SER A 891 26.42 -35.06 -8.72
C SER A 891 26.84 -35.33 -7.27
N PRO A 892 27.32 -34.31 -6.52
CA PRO A 892 27.70 -34.48 -5.12
C PRO A 892 26.52 -34.91 -4.23
N HIS A 893 25.32 -34.43 -4.54
CA HIS A 893 24.11 -34.82 -3.81
C HIS A 893 23.81 -36.32 -3.96
N VAL A 894 23.91 -36.85 -5.18
CA VAL A 894 23.69 -38.28 -5.44
C VAL A 894 24.74 -39.14 -4.75
N ARG A 895 26.02 -38.73 -4.81
CA ARG A 895 27.12 -39.44 -4.11
C ARG A 895 26.88 -39.53 -2.61
N ALA A 896 26.53 -38.42 -1.96
CA ALA A 896 26.23 -38.38 -0.52
C ALA A 896 25.00 -39.23 -0.16
N VAL A 897 23.96 -39.22 -1.00
CA VAL A 897 22.76 -40.07 -0.81
C VAL A 897 23.12 -41.55 -0.90
N CYS A 898 23.90 -41.95 -1.90
CA CYS A 898 24.37 -43.33 -2.08
C CYS A 898 25.25 -43.79 -0.91
N ALA A 899 26.19 -42.95 -0.43
CA ALA A 899 27.03 -43.25 0.72
C ALA A 899 26.19 -43.49 1.99
N SER A 900 25.20 -42.63 2.24
CA SER A 900 24.25 -42.79 3.35
C SER A 900 23.44 -44.08 3.25
N CYS A 901 22.93 -44.44 2.05
CA CYS A 901 22.20 -45.69 1.84
C CYS A 901 23.12 -46.91 2.04
N LEU A 902 24.35 -46.86 1.53
CA LEU A 902 25.32 -47.95 1.67
C LEU A 902 25.71 -48.14 3.13
N LEU A 903 25.95 -47.07 3.88
CA LEU A 903 26.25 -47.15 5.31
C LEU A 903 25.10 -47.75 6.10
N GLN A 904 23.87 -47.31 5.85
CA GLN A 904 22.69 -47.88 6.50
C GLN A 904 22.56 -49.37 6.20
N PHE A 905 22.76 -49.77 4.95
CA PHE A 905 22.75 -51.17 4.55
C PHE A 905 23.83 -52.00 5.25
N LEU A 906 25.06 -51.48 5.35
CA LEU A 906 26.16 -52.20 6.02
C LEU A 906 25.93 -52.39 7.53
N LEU A 907 25.18 -51.49 8.17
CA LEU A 907 24.89 -51.54 9.60
C LEU A 907 23.62 -52.34 9.94
N ASP A 908 22.55 -52.17 9.15
CA ASP A 908 21.21 -52.68 9.49
C ASP A 908 20.86 -54.03 8.84
N TYR A 909 21.54 -54.43 7.75
CA TYR A 909 21.20 -55.65 7.00
C TYR A 909 22.09 -56.86 7.35
N PRO A 910 21.53 -58.08 7.34
CA PRO A 910 22.30 -59.29 7.60
C PRO A 910 23.23 -59.60 6.41
N LEU A 911 24.52 -59.40 6.62
CA LEU A 911 25.58 -59.66 5.63
C LEU A 911 26.45 -60.83 6.07
N GLY A 912 26.69 -61.78 5.16
CA GLY A 912 27.71 -62.80 5.38
C GLY A 912 29.13 -62.19 5.33
N PRO A 913 30.13 -62.77 6.03
CA PRO A 913 31.47 -62.19 6.15
C PRO A 913 32.15 -61.98 4.79
N ALA A 914 31.93 -62.89 3.84
CA ALA A 914 32.45 -62.75 2.48
C ALA A 914 31.87 -61.53 1.74
N ARG A 915 30.57 -61.24 1.92
CA ARG A 915 29.90 -60.11 1.25
C ARG A 915 30.26 -58.79 1.89
N LEU A 916 30.38 -58.75 3.22
CA LEU A 916 30.92 -57.59 3.93
C LEU A 916 32.34 -57.28 3.45
N GLY A 917 33.21 -58.30 3.39
CA GLY A 917 34.56 -58.17 2.87
C GLY A 917 34.61 -57.63 1.43
N GLN A 918 33.70 -58.06 0.55
CA GLN A 918 33.60 -57.54 -0.83
C GLN A 918 33.29 -56.03 -0.88
N HIS A 919 32.33 -55.56 -0.08
CA HIS A 919 32.00 -54.13 -0.04
C HIS A 919 33.15 -53.30 0.55
N LEU A 920 33.82 -53.80 1.58
CA LEU A 920 34.98 -53.13 2.19
C LEU A 920 36.19 -53.12 1.25
N ALA A 921 36.46 -54.21 0.54
CA ALA A 921 37.52 -54.29 -0.47
C ALA A 921 37.24 -53.34 -1.65
N PHE A 922 35.97 -53.16 -2.01
CA PHE A 922 35.57 -52.17 -3.02
C PHE A 922 35.93 -50.75 -2.58
N LEU A 923 35.68 -50.37 -1.32
CA LEU A 923 36.10 -49.06 -0.80
C LEU A 923 37.62 -48.90 -0.86
N ALA A 924 38.37 -49.91 -0.41
CA ALA A 924 39.84 -49.88 -0.43
C ALA A 924 40.40 -49.72 -1.85
N THR A 925 39.82 -50.42 -2.84
CA THR A 925 40.24 -50.34 -4.24
C THR A 925 39.97 -48.96 -4.85
N ASN A 926 38.82 -48.34 -4.53
CA ASN A 926 38.44 -47.04 -5.08
C ASN A 926 39.12 -45.85 -4.38
N LEU A 927 39.93 -46.07 -3.35
CA LEU A 927 40.87 -45.04 -2.86
C LEU A 927 41.87 -44.61 -3.94
N ALA A 928 42.15 -45.48 -4.91
CA ALA A 928 43.01 -45.18 -6.06
C ALA A 928 42.23 -44.72 -7.31
N TYR A 929 40.95 -44.34 -7.18
CA TYR A 929 40.13 -43.92 -8.30
C TYR A 929 40.66 -42.64 -8.98
N GLU A 930 40.54 -42.56 -10.31
CA GLU A 930 41.16 -41.50 -11.12
C GLU A 930 40.64 -40.09 -10.75
N HIS A 931 39.32 -39.96 -10.51
CA HIS A 931 38.70 -38.68 -10.23
C HIS A 931 38.68 -38.34 -8.73
N GLU A 932 39.15 -37.14 -8.39
CA GLU A 932 39.15 -36.56 -7.03
C GLU A 932 37.80 -36.67 -6.28
N PRO A 933 36.65 -36.24 -6.85
CA PRO A 933 35.38 -36.27 -6.13
C PRO A 933 34.90 -37.69 -5.75
N GLY A 934 35.31 -38.71 -6.50
CA GLY A 934 35.03 -40.10 -6.16
C GLY A 934 35.89 -40.58 -5.00
N ARG A 935 37.20 -40.24 -5.00
CA ARG A 935 38.11 -40.55 -3.89
C ARG A 935 37.69 -39.88 -2.59
N GLU A 936 37.31 -38.60 -2.66
CA GLU A 936 36.77 -37.85 -1.52
C GLU A 936 35.57 -38.56 -0.89
N GLN A 937 34.58 -38.96 -1.69
CA GLN A 937 33.38 -39.63 -1.18
C GLN A 937 33.70 -40.98 -0.52
N VAL A 938 34.64 -41.75 -1.07
CA VAL A 938 35.10 -43.03 -0.49
C VAL A 938 35.79 -42.80 0.84
N LEU A 939 36.63 -41.77 0.95
CA LEU A 939 37.34 -41.42 2.19
C LEU A 939 36.36 -40.98 3.29
N GLU A 940 35.39 -40.15 2.97
CA GLU A 940 34.31 -39.77 3.91
C GLU A 940 33.51 -40.99 4.36
N MET A 941 33.14 -41.87 3.42
CA MET A 941 32.44 -43.11 3.74
C MET A 941 33.27 -44.01 4.67
N LEU A 942 34.58 -44.13 4.42
CA LEU A 942 35.48 -44.91 5.24
C LEU A 942 35.60 -44.35 6.67
N GLN A 943 35.69 -43.03 6.82
CA GLN A 943 35.64 -42.38 8.14
C GLN A 943 34.34 -42.72 8.88
N GLN A 944 33.19 -42.69 8.20
CA GLN A 944 31.90 -43.05 8.81
C GLN A 944 31.81 -44.53 9.16
N VAL A 945 32.40 -45.42 8.35
CA VAL A 945 32.47 -46.87 8.64
C VAL A 945 33.30 -47.12 9.90
N VAL A 946 34.52 -46.57 9.98
CA VAL A 946 35.39 -46.72 11.16
C VAL A 946 34.73 -46.15 12.42
N ALA A 947 34.03 -45.02 12.29
CA ALA A 947 33.38 -44.38 13.44
C ALA A 947 32.14 -45.12 13.95
N LYS A 948 31.38 -45.80 13.07
CA LYS A 948 30.09 -46.44 13.45
C LYS A 948 30.16 -47.96 13.62
N PHE A 949 31.20 -48.62 13.11
CA PHE A 949 31.32 -50.07 13.22
C PHE A 949 31.81 -50.48 14.62
N PRO A 950 31.44 -51.69 15.10
CA PRO A 950 32.03 -52.24 16.31
C PRO A 950 33.56 -52.39 16.17
N ALA A 951 34.29 -52.10 17.25
CA ALA A 951 35.75 -52.10 17.26
C ALA A 951 36.36 -53.44 16.79
N ASP A 952 35.73 -54.56 17.13
CA ASP A 952 36.17 -55.90 16.72
C ASP A 952 36.12 -56.10 15.20
N VAL A 953 35.08 -55.57 14.55
CA VAL A 953 34.93 -55.64 13.08
C VAL A 953 35.96 -54.75 12.41
N VAL A 954 36.18 -53.55 12.93
CA VAL A 954 37.21 -52.62 12.44
C VAL A 954 38.60 -53.25 12.56
N ALA A 955 38.92 -53.84 13.72
CA ALA A 955 40.18 -54.54 13.98
C ALA A 955 40.42 -55.72 13.02
N SER A 956 39.37 -56.47 12.67
CA SER A 956 39.47 -57.59 11.73
C SER A 956 39.73 -57.16 10.28
N GLN A 957 39.37 -55.93 9.92
CA GLN A 957 39.48 -55.38 8.56
C GLN A 957 40.57 -54.30 8.44
N ALA A 958 41.29 -54.02 9.53
CA ALA A 958 42.27 -52.95 9.60
C ALA A 958 43.38 -53.12 8.56
N GLU A 959 43.88 -54.35 8.38
CA GLU A 959 44.92 -54.69 7.41
C GLU A 959 44.51 -54.35 5.97
N LEU A 960 43.22 -54.45 5.63
CA LEU A 960 42.69 -54.18 4.29
C LEU A 960 42.80 -52.71 3.89
N PHE A 961 42.64 -51.79 4.84
CA PHE A 961 42.57 -50.34 4.57
C PHE A 961 43.89 -49.61 4.80
N LEU A 962 44.69 -50.13 5.70
CA LEU A 962 45.84 -49.46 6.27
C LEU A 962 46.97 -49.20 5.27
N LEU A 963 47.35 -50.19 4.45
CA LEU A 963 48.34 -49.98 3.38
C LEU A 963 47.82 -49.05 2.27
N PRO A 964 46.59 -49.23 1.73
CA PRO A 964 46.01 -48.28 0.78
C PRO A 964 45.92 -46.83 1.29
N LEU A 965 45.57 -46.63 2.57
CA LEU A 965 45.49 -45.29 3.15
C LEU A 965 46.87 -44.64 3.30
N VAL A 966 47.87 -45.35 3.84
CA VAL A 966 49.24 -44.82 3.99
C VAL A 966 49.83 -44.47 2.62
N THR A 967 49.61 -45.31 1.60
CA THR A 967 50.09 -45.01 0.25
C THR A 967 49.39 -43.80 -0.37
N ARG A 968 48.10 -43.57 -0.11
CA ARG A 968 47.39 -42.35 -0.56
C ARG A 968 47.79 -41.10 0.21
N LEU A 969 48.12 -41.20 1.50
CA LEU A 969 48.57 -40.05 2.29
C LEU A 969 49.79 -39.37 1.65
N VAL A 970 50.73 -40.18 1.14
CA VAL A 970 51.96 -39.71 0.50
C VAL A 970 51.74 -39.39 -0.99
N ASN A 971 50.99 -40.21 -1.72
CA ASN A 971 50.95 -40.16 -3.19
C ASN A 971 49.71 -39.47 -3.80
N ASP A 972 48.68 -39.08 -3.03
CA ASP A 972 47.49 -38.43 -3.61
C ASP A 972 47.81 -37.00 -4.09
N PRO A 973 47.47 -36.62 -5.33
CA PRO A 973 47.71 -35.28 -5.84
C PRO A 973 46.91 -34.20 -5.10
N SER A 974 45.70 -34.50 -4.62
CA SER A 974 44.84 -33.49 -4.00
C SER A 974 45.19 -33.28 -2.52
N PRO A 975 45.43 -32.02 -2.08
CA PRO A 975 45.61 -31.71 -0.67
C PRO A 975 44.38 -32.07 0.17
N ARG A 976 43.18 -31.93 -0.39
CA ARG A 976 41.92 -32.23 0.28
C ARG A 976 41.79 -33.73 0.57
N CYS A 977 42.08 -34.59 -0.41
CA CYS A 977 42.11 -36.03 -0.20
C CYS A 977 43.16 -36.43 0.85
N ARG A 978 44.36 -35.83 0.88
CA ARG A 978 45.38 -36.10 1.90
C ARG A 978 44.88 -35.79 3.32
N THR A 979 44.16 -34.68 3.51
CA THR A 979 43.56 -34.37 4.82
C THR A 979 42.51 -35.37 5.25
N LEU A 980 41.65 -35.84 4.32
CA LEU A 980 40.64 -36.85 4.61
C LEU A 980 41.25 -38.23 4.88
N VAL A 981 42.33 -38.60 4.19
CA VAL A 981 43.13 -39.81 4.49
C VAL A 981 43.71 -39.72 5.90
N ALA A 982 44.30 -38.58 6.27
CA ALA A 982 44.86 -38.39 7.62
C ALA A 982 43.77 -38.54 8.69
N GLY A 983 42.59 -37.96 8.48
CA GLY A 983 41.44 -38.13 9.38
C GLY A 983 40.95 -39.58 9.48
N ALA A 984 40.91 -40.31 8.35
CA ALA A 984 40.52 -41.73 8.35
C ALA A 984 41.55 -42.61 9.08
N LEU A 985 42.85 -42.37 8.86
CA LEU A 985 43.92 -43.05 9.56
C LEU A 985 43.89 -42.76 11.06
N GLN A 986 43.72 -41.49 11.45
CA GLN A 986 43.61 -41.10 12.85
C GLN A 986 42.45 -41.82 13.53
N ALA A 987 41.25 -41.78 12.93
CA ALA A 987 40.08 -42.49 13.45
C ALA A 987 40.36 -43.99 13.62
N MET A 988 40.97 -44.62 12.61
CA MET A 988 41.26 -46.05 12.65
C MET A 988 42.30 -46.41 13.72
N LEU A 989 43.38 -45.64 13.84
CA LEU A 989 44.42 -45.84 14.84
C LEU A 989 43.90 -45.67 16.27
N THR A 990 42.95 -44.75 16.50
CA THR A 990 42.32 -44.60 17.82
C THR A 990 41.39 -45.75 18.21
N THR A 991 40.86 -46.50 17.23
CA THR A 991 39.95 -47.62 17.46
C THR A 991 40.64 -48.98 17.60
N LEU A 992 41.93 -49.09 17.23
CA LEU A 992 42.63 -50.37 17.18
C LEU A 992 43.20 -50.79 18.54
N PRO A 993 43.20 -52.10 18.86
CA PRO A 993 43.89 -52.63 20.04
C PRO A 993 45.40 -52.42 19.97
N THR A 994 46.05 -52.25 21.13
CA THR A 994 47.50 -52.01 21.25
C THR A 994 48.36 -53.06 20.54
N ALA A 995 47.99 -54.34 20.61
CA ALA A 995 48.73 -55.43 19.93
C ALA A 995 48.78 -55.30 18.40
N GLN A 996 47.69 -54.82 17.78
CA GLN A 996 47.65 -54.59 16.33
C GLN A 996 48.39 -53.29 15.96
N LEU A 997 48.33 -52.27 16.82
CA LEU A 997 49.11 -51.03 16.65
C LEU A 997 50.62 -51.30 16.66
N ASP A 998 51.10 -52.17 17.55
CA ASP A 998 52.52 -52.55 17.61
C ASP A 998 52.97 -53.30 16.36
N THR A 999 52.14 -54.21 15.87
CA THR A 999 52.37 -54.95 14.62
C THR A 999 52.42 -53.98 13.42
N PHE A 1000 51.53 -53.00 13.40
CA PHE A 1000 51.49 -51.99 12.36
C PHE A 1000 52.68 -51.03 12.41
N ALA A 1001 53.06 -50.56 13.59
CA ALA A 1001 54.26 -49.75 13.80
C ALA A 1001 55.52 -50.52 13.39
N GLY A 1002 55.52 -51.85 13.49
CA GLY A 1002 56.54 -52.72 12.92
C GLY A 1002 56.58 -52.65 11.39
N TYR A 1003 55.42 -52.79 10.73
CA TYR A 1003 55.31 -52.72 9.26
C TYR A 1003 55.75 -51.34 8.71
N CYS A 1004 55.29 -50.23 9.30
CA CYS A 1004 55.72 -48.89 8.91
C CYS A 1004 57.23 -48.68 9.07
N ARG A 1005 57.81 -49.19 10.17
CA ARG A 1005 59.27 -49.16 10.39
C ARG A 1005 60.05 -50.02 9.39
N GLN A 1006 59.46 -51.07 8.87
CA GLN A 1006 60.07 -51.95 7.86
C GLN A 1006 59.97 -51.35 6.46
N VAL A 1007 58.84 -50.73 6.10
CA VAL A 1007 58.64 -50.03 4.82
C VAL A 1007 59.51 -48.78 4.72
N THR A 1008 59.62 -47.99 5.80
CA THR A 1008 60.54 -46.84 5.86
C THR A 1008 62.02 -47.23 5.78
N ARG A 1009 62.38 -48.46 6.18
CA ARG A 1009 63.73 -49.00 6.01
C ARG A 1009 64.02 -49.54 4.60
N GLN A 1010 63.01 -49.85 3.79
CA GLN A 1010 63.18 -50.46 2.46
C GLN A 1010 63.15 -49.47 1.27
N GLN A 1011 62.80 -48.19 1.47
CA GLN A 1011 62.82 -47.19 0.39
C GLN A 1011 63.52 -45.89 0.82
N GLU A 1012 64.77 -45.70 0.38
CA GLU A 1012 65.58 -44.49 0.52
C GLU A 1012 65.11 -43.28 -0.33
N VAL A 1013 63.88 -43.27 -0.87
CA VAL A 1013 63.38 -42.13 -1.65
C VAL A 1013 61.94 -41.81 -1.27
N MET A 1014 61.78 -40.84 -0.35
CA MET A 1014 60.82 -39.72 -0.37
C MET A 1014 60.67 -39.14 1.05
N GLY A 1015 61.27 -37.96 1.26
CA GLY A 1015 61.30 -37.20 2.52
C GLY A 1015 59.96 -36.60 2.99
N LEU A 1016 58.86 -37.35 2.90
CA LEU A 1016 57.53 -36.92 3.35
C LEU A 1016 56.93 -37.78 4.48
N LEU A 1017 57.46 -38.97 4.77
CA LEU A 1017 57.03 -39.79 5.91
C LEU A 1017 57.54 -39.27 7.27
N ALA A 1018 58.50 -38.35 7.27
CA ALA A 1018 59.01 -37.72 8.48
C ALA A 1018 57.99 -36.79 9.17
N GLY A 1019 56.92 -36.38 8.46
CA GLY A 1019 55.88 -35.50 9.01
C GLY A 1019 54.65 -36.22 9.59
N CYS A 1020 54.59 -37.56 9.57
CA CYS A 1020 53.44 -38.31 10.11
C CYS A 1020 53.75 -39.15 11.34
N CYS A 1021 55.03 -39.28 11.73
CA CYS A 1021 55.42 -39.89 13.00
C CYS A 1021 55.58 -38.87 14.14
N VAL A 1022 55.49 -37.58 13.84
CA VAL A 1022 55.30 -36.47 14.80
C VAL A 1022 53.84 -36.07 14.71
#